data_AF-A0A8J3Z420-F1
#
_entry.id   AF-A0A8J3Z420-F1
#
_cell.length_a   1.000
_cell.length_b   1.000
_cell.length_c   1.000
_cell.angle_alpha   90.00
_cell.angle_beta   90.00
_cell.angle_gamma   90.00
#
_symmetry.space_group_name_H-M   'P 1'
#
loop_
_entity.id
_entity.type
_entity.pdbx_description
1 polymer ?
#
loop_
_entity_poly.entity_id
_entity_poly.type
_entity_poly.pdbx_seq_one_letter_code
_entity_poly.pdbx_strand_id
1 'polypeptide(L)'
;MSITIHPRADWAVHVVPPWRGHAAADPAPSTNPNWDPDGGVFIHHRGGEQIIGGGYASEEDCLKDIASIYEKHRSDEETFDGDIAYNFLICQHGNIYQGRGYERGEANAPGYVDGLGRNAGFYSICGLMRSDHLASEPLLQAYRSLIRHLRTEASRPAGPRILPHSHGFDTECPGNLTMYAQPGSTIDPDAPWTGLADIQVFTAQRWVNDEYAGVPGFVPCPENGRTGWGTVLSLTQGLQHELGISPTVQNFGPGTFNAVCVRNTLPAQEPNANLRRIYNAALWCKGYWCSTNHGAWNNDSQIALEQVYCDAGLAYGDPVQRHDMWPYVVKGLLRMDQFRLVPGGNATTRSVQQWLNTRYVAQVGIPAMNLVPCDGYYSRDVQQGLMMAIQYEIGIPVGSINGYFGPGTQAGLAGVGSGALTGNLRCLFRAACHFNSPTMLPGPPQTPLSYHPPDIVTDAQTATHVAWVQAFQAFSQIPVTGANNYTTWAQLLVSTGDSARPAGGCDCITEITPQRGNQLWAAGYRIVGRYLDEHLPPTDPYFLNKALKPGEPQTILNAGLRLFPIFQYNGTQLGNFTHQKGLDQGNRAHLKAVEHRLPAGVCIYFAVDYDALDIDIDSNIKPYFDGVRAALAGLGNRYAFGVYGSRNVCIRISREVGARWSLVSGMSWGYSGNLGFPLPENWSLNQIREYEFAPGWGLDHDVWRTAADPGVHVLDAQ
;
A
#
# COMPACT_ATOMS: atom_id res chain seq x y z
N MET A 1 8.56 -28.55 -4.96
CA MET A 1 7.45 -29.40 -5.39
C MET A 1 7.93 -30.09 -6.65
N SER A 2 7.81 -31.41 -6.74
CA SER A 2 8.14 -32.13 -7.98
C SER A 2 7.23 -31.66 -9.10
N ILE A 3 7.81 -31.25 -10.22
CA ILE A 3 7.06 -30.90 -11.43
C ILE A 3 6.73 -32.16 -12.23
N THR A 4 5.53 -32.23 -12.80
CA THR A 4 5.18 -33.29 -13.76
C THR A 4 5.32 -32.74 -15.18
N ILE A 5 6.22 -33.34 -15.96
CA ILE A 5 6.36 -33.06 -17.39
C ILE A 5 5.89 -34.29 -18.14
N HIS A 6 4.81 -34.14 -18.90
CA HIS A 6 4.21 -35.20 -19.69
C HIS A 6 5.10 -35.55 -20.89
N PRO A 7 5.43 -36.84 -21.08
CA PRO A 7 6.34 -37.26 -22.14
C PRO A 7 5.70 -37.08 -23.53
N ARG A 8 6.55 -37.15 -24.56
CA ARG A 8 6.11 -37.01 -25.95
C ARG A 8 5.04 -38.03 -26.37
N ALA A 9 5.09 -39.23 -25.79
CA ALA A 9 4.12 -40.30 -26.04
C ALA A 9 2.67 -39.86 -25.78
N ASP A 10 2.43 -38.94 -24.83
CA ASP A 10 1.09 -38.50 -24.45
C ASP A 10 0.40 -37.74 -25.58
N TRP A 11 1.11 -36.86 -26.30
CA TRP A 11 0.55 -36.11 -27.44
C TRP A 11 0.77 -36.79 -28.79
N ALA A 12 1.79 -37.65 -28.92
CA ALA A 12 2.11 -38.33 -30.17
C ALA A 12 1.00 -39.26 -30.67
N VAL A 13 0.11 -39.75 -29.79
CA VAL A 13 -1.05 -40.57 -30.18
C VAL A 13 -1.94 -39.89 -31.22
N HIS A 14 -1.96 -38.55 -31.24
CA HIS A 14 -2.74 -37.73 -32.16
C HIS A 14 -2.03 -37.41 -33.48
N VAL A 15 -0.75 -37.77 -33.63
CA VAL A 15 0.01 -37.61 -34.87
C VAL A 15 -0.39 -38.69 -35.87
N VAL A 16 -0.51 -38.31 -37.15
CA VAL A 16 -0.86 -39.24 -38.23
C VAL A 16 0.28 -40.24 -38.54
N PRO A 17 -0.01 -41.53 -38.80
CA PRO A 17 0.98 -42.45 -39.35
C PRO A 17 1.51 -41.96 -40.72
N PRO A 18 2.81 -42.13 -41.04
CA PRO A 18 3.81 -42.95 -40.36
C PRO A 18 4.60 -42.26 -39.22
N TRP A 19 4.37 -40.98 -38.95
CA TRP A 19 5.26 -40.16 -38.12
C TRP A 19 5.05 -40.30 -36.60
N ARG A 20 4.01 -41.02 -36.17
CA ARG A 20 3.71 -41.25 -34.75
C ARG A 20 4.89 -41.82 -33.96
N GLY A 21 5.64 -42.75 -34.56
CA GLY A 21 6.82 -43.35 -33.91
C GLY A 21 7.92 -42.32 -33.65
N HIS A 22 8.19 -41.44 -34.63
CA HIS A 22 9.14 -40.34 -34.47
C HIS A 22 8.66 -39.33 -33.43
N ALA A 23 7.38 -38.95 -33.47
CA ALA A 23 6.78 -38.02 -32.52
C ALA A 23 6.86 -38.52 -31.07
N ALA A 24 6.72 -39.83 -30.82
CA ALA A 24 6.74 -40.44 -29.49
C ALA A 24 8.16 -40.74 -28.97
N ALA A 25 9.18 -40.71 -29.82
CA ALA A 25 10.56 -40.99 -29.45
C ALA A 25 11.16 -39.88 -28.58
N ASP A 26 12.13 -40.22 -27.73
CA ASP A 26 12.85 -39.22 -26.94
C ASP A 26 13.49 -38.14 -27.85
N PRO A 27 13.56 -36.87 -27.39
CA PRO A 27 14.24 -35.81 -28.14
C PRO A 27 15.67 -36.19 -28.52
N ALA A 28 16.04 -35.94 -29.77
CA ALA A 28 17.41 -36.11 -30.22
C ALA A 28 18.33 -35.10 -29.50
N PRO A 29 19.55 -35.51 -29.07
CA PRO A 29 20.51 -34.58 -28.48
C PRO A 29 20.85 -33.41 -29.40
N SER A 30 21.10 -32.24 -28.83
CA SER A 30 21.52 -31.07 -29.61
C SER A 30 22.77 -31.36 -30.44
N THR A 31 22.69 -31.17 -31.76
CA THR A 31 23.84 -31.19 -32.68
C THR A 31 24.64 -29.88 -32.64
N ASN A 32 24.08 -28.83 -32.02
CA ASN A 32 24.78 -27.56 -31.80
C ASN A 32 25.68 -27.66 -30.56
N PRO A 33 27.02 -27.54 -30.71
CA PRO A 33 27.95 -27.59 -29.59
C PRO A 33 27.82 -26.41 -28.62
N ASN A 34 27.18 -25.31 -29.06
CA ASN A 34 27.01 -24.09 -28.27
C ASN A 34 25.66 -24.05 -27.52
N TRP A 35 24.90 -25.14 -27.49
CA TRP A 35 23.67 -25.21 -26.70
C TRP A 35 24.00 -25.07 -25.21
N ASP A 36 23.70 -23.93 -24.60
CA ASP A 36 23.84 -23.70 -23.17
C ASP A 36 22.82 -22.63 -22.75
N PRO A 37 21.67 -23.01 -22.16
CA PRO A 37 20.56 -22.10 -21.89
C PRO A 37 20.81 -21.12 -20.71
N ASP A 38 22.06 -20.76 -20.44
CA ASP A 38 22.51 -19.86 -19.38
C ASP A 38 22.00 -18.41 -19.52
N GLY A 39 21.42 -18.09 -20.68
CA GLY A 39 20.69 -16.86 -20.93
C GLY A 39 19.35 -16.81 -20.21
N GLY A 40 18.59 -17.91 -20.24
CA GLY A 40 17.26 -18.02 -19.62
C GLY A 40 16.21 -18.68 -20.52
N VAL A 41 15.01 -18.09 -20.57
CA VAL A 41 13.87 -18.62 -21.33
C VAL A 41 13.26 -17.57 -22.26
N PHE A 42 12.82 -18.01 -23.44
CA PHE A 42 11.92 -17.29 -24.32
C PHE A 42 10.50 -17.85 -24.18
N ILE A 43 9.55 -16.93 -24.04
CA ILE A 43 8.13 -17.22 -23.94
C ILE A 43 7.49 -17.07 -25.33
N HIS A 44 6.73 -18.08 -25.70
CA HIS A 44 6.02 -18.19 -26.98
C HIS A 44 4.53 -18.40 -26.74
N HIS A 45 3.73 -18.09 -27.76
CA HIS A 45 2.33 -18.49 -27.85
C HIS A 45 2.07 -19.20 -29.19
N ARG A 46 0.90 -19.81 -29.35
CA ARG A 46 0.55 -20.53 -30.56
C ARG A 46 0.19 -19.61 -31.74
N GLY A 47 -0.32 -18.41 -31.47
CA GLY A 47 -0.71 -17.41 -32.48
C GLY A 47 -2.07 -17.65 -33.15
N GLY A 48 -2.36 -16.92 -34.23
CA GLY A 48 -3.68 -16.82 -34.87
C GLY A 48 -4.11 -17.94 -35.85
N GLU A 49 -3.45 -19.10 -35.87
CA GLU A 49 -3.86 -20.23 -36.72
C GLU A 49 -5.18 -20.88 -36.25
N GLN A 50 -5.90 -21.56 -37.16
CA GLN A 50 -7.23 -22.14 -36.92
C GLN A 50 -7.31 -22.95 -35.62
N ILE A 51 -8.44 -22.80 -34.93
CA ILE A 51 -8.77 -23.51 -33.70
C ILE A 51 -9.05 -24.99 -34.03
N ILE A 52 -8.14 -25.88 -33.65
CA ILE A 52 -8.35 -27.33 -33.68
C ILE A 52 -9.05 -27.74 -32.40
N GLY A 53 -10.24 -28.36 -32.48
CA GLY A 53 -10.96 -28.95 -31.36
C GLY A 53 -11.33 -27.97 -30.23
N GLY A 54 -12.61 -27.60 -30.13
CA GLY A 54 -13.19 -26.96 -28.92
C GLY A 54 -12.60 -25.62 -28.41
N GLY A 55 -11.48 -25.11 -28.92
CA GLY A 55 -10.82 -23.90 -28.40
C GLY A 55 -9.99 -24.12 -27.13
N TYR A 56 -9.37 -25.29 -26.96
CA TYR A 56 -8.75 -25.73 -25.69
C TYR A 56 -9.75 -25.92 -24.55
N ALA A 57 -10.99 -26.32 -24.87
CA ALA A 57 -12.01 -26.63 -23.87
C ALA A 57 -11.67 -27.88 -23.04
N SER A 58 -10.80 -28.75 -23.57
CA SER A 58 -10.30 -29.94 -22.90
C SER A 58 -8.80 -30.09 -23.07
N GLU A 59 -8.19 -30.88 -22.18
CA GLU A 59 -6.77 -31.26 -22.29
C GLU A 59 -6.47 -32.01 -23.59
N GLU A 60 -7.43 -32.83 -24.05
CA GLU A 60 -7.37 -33.55 -25.31
C GLU A 60 -7.23 -32.61 -26.53
N ASP A 61 -7.89 -31.44 -26.50
CA ASP A 61 -7.73 -30.42 -27.55
C ASP A 61 -6.30 -29.85 -27.55
N CYS A 62 -5.69 -29.69 -26.37
CA CYS A 62 -4.30 -29.26 -26.25
C CYS A 62 -3.33 -30.29 -26.82
N LEU A 63 -3.53 -31.58 -26.55
CA LEU A 63 -2.70 -32.66 -27.10
C LEU A 63 -2.78 -32.71 -28.64
N LYS A 64 -3.98 -32.57 -29.21
CA LYS A 64 -4.18 -32.50 -30.67
C LYS A 64 -3.49 -31.30 -31.29
N ASP A 65 -3.51 -30.15 -30.64
CA ASP A 65 -2.82 -28.96 -31.14
C ASP A 65 -1.30 -29.13 -31.06
N ILE A 66 -0.75 -29.77 -30.01
CA ILE A 66 0.68 -30.11 -29.95
C ILE A 66 1.06 -31.02 -31.13
N ALA A 67 0.26 -32.05 -31.42
CA ALA A 67 0.48 -32.91 -32.59
C ALA A 67 0.47 -32.11 -33.91
N SER A 68 -0.44 -31.14 -34.06
CA SER A 68 -0.47 -30.26 -35.22
C SER A 68 0.76 -29.34 -35.34
N ILE A 69 1.26 -28.80 -34.21
CA ILE A 69 2.51 -28.03 -34.17
C ILE A 69 3.68 -28.89 -34.66
N TYR A 70 3.76 -30.12 -34.16
CA TYR A 70 4.78 -31.07 -34.60
C TYR A 70 4.67 -31.35 -36.10
N GLU A 71 3.47 -31.61 -36.63
CA GLU A 71 3.29 -31.87 -38.06
C GLU A 71 3.71 -30.69 -38.93
N LYS A 72 3.41 -29.46 -38.50
CA LYS A 72 3.84 -28.23 -39.17
C LYS A 72 5.36 -28.08 -39.16
N HIS A 73 6.00 -28.14 -37.99
CA HIS A 73 7.45 -27.96 -37.87
C HIS A 73 8.23 -29.09 -38.56
N ARG A 74 7.77 -30.34 -38.44
CA ARG A 74 8.37 -31.48 -39.12
C ARG A 74 8.37 -31.31 -40.64
N SER A 75 7.36 -30.65 -41.21
CA SER A 75 7.32 -30.40 -42.66
C SER A 75 8.32 -29.36 -43.15
N ASP A 76 8.91 -28.60 -42.24
CA ASP A 76 9.98 -27.62 -42.48
C ASP A 76 11.30 -28.17 -41.91
N GLU A 77 11.80 -29.23 -42.56
CA GLU A 77 12.99 -29.95 -42.14
C GLU A 77 14.25 -29.07 -42.14
N GLU A 78 14.32 -28.07 -43.02
CA GLU A 78 15.44 -27.15 -43.12
C GLU A 78 15.56 -26.24 -41.88
N THR A 79 14.42 -25.83 -41.32
CA THR A 79 14.40 -24.88 -40.19
C THR A 79 14.37 -25.61 -38.85
N PHE A 80 13.67 -26.74 -38.77
CA PHE A 80 13.40 -27.41 -37.49
C PHE A 80 13.93 -28.84 -37.41
N ASP A 81 14.88 -29.23 -38.25
CA ASP A 81 15.52 -30.56 -38.22
C ASP A 81 14.50 -31.72 -38.24
N GLY A 82 13.31 -31.51 -38.82
CA GLY A 82 12.24 -32.49 -38.88
C GLY A 82 11.57 -32.80 -37.53
N ASP A 83 11.64 -31.91 -36.53
CA ASP A 83 10.99 -32.09 -35.22
C ASP A 83 10.27 -30.82 -34.73
N ILE A 84 9.46 -30.93 -33.68
CA ILE A 84 8.83 -29.78 -33.02
C ILE A 84 9.88 -28.78 -32.54
N ALA A 85 9.69 -27.48 -32.81
CA ALA A 85 10.70 -26.46 -32.51
C ALA A 85 10.84 -26.09 -31.02
N TYR A 86 9.81 -26.32 -30.20
CA TYR A 86 9.77 -25.90 -28.80
C TYR A 86 10.36 -26.92 -27.85
N ASN A 87 10.97 -26.46 -26.76
CA ASN A 87 11.43 -27.32 -25.67
C ASN A 87 10.25 -27.91 -24.89
N PHE A 88 9.34 -27.03 -24.47
CA PHE A 88 8.20 -27.39 -23.65
C PHE A 88 6.97 -26.64 -24.13
N LEU A 89 5.80 -27.27 -23.98
CA LEU A 89 4.52 -26.67 -24.29
C LEU A 89 3.63 -26.71 -23.04
N ILE A 90 2.92 -25.62 -22.76
CA ILE A 90 2.10 -25.49 -21.55
C ILE A 90 0.66 -25.23 -21.95
N CYS A 91 -0.27 -26.04 -21.46
CA CYS A 91 -1.69 -25.87 -21.75
C CYS A 91 -2.38 -24.90 -20.78
N GLN A 92 -3.55 -24.40 -21.18
CA GLN A 92 -4.43 -23.56 -20.34
C GLN A 92 -4.91 -24.28 -19.07
N HIS A 93 -4.79 -25.61 -18.99
CA HIS A 93 -5.13 -26.40 -17.80
C HIS A 93 -3.96 -26.56 -16.82
N GLY A 94 -2.76 -26.07 -17.17
CA GLY A 94 -1.57 -26.13 -16.31
C GLY A 94 -0.68 -27.37 -16.49
N ASN A 95 -0.99 -28.24 -17.46
CA ASN A 95 -0.12 -29.38 -17.79
C ASN A 95 1.02 -28.93 -18.71
N ILE A 96 2.19 -29.53 -18.48
CA ILE A 96 3.43 -29.24 -19.19
C ILE A 96 3.79 -30.46 -20.02
N TYR A 97 4.00 -30.26 -21.31
CA TYR A 97 4.32 -31.30 -22.27
C TYR A 97 5.73 -31.13 -22.80
N GLN A 98 6.44 -32.24 -22.92
CA GLN A 98 7.76 -32.28 -23.53
C GLN A 98 7.63 -32.15 -25.05
N GLY A 99 8.27 -31.12 -25.62
CA GLY A 99 8.63 -31.09 -27.03
C GLY A 99 10.04 -31.67 -27.18
N ARG A 100 11.03 -30.81 -27.39
CA ARG A 100 12.45 -31.18 -27.36
C ARG A 100 13.04 -31.33 -25.94
N GLY A 101 12.27 -31.03 -24.90
CA GLY A 101 12.71 -31.18 -23.52
C GLY A 101 13.95 -30.35 -23.20
N TYR A 102 14.97 -30.99 -22.61
CA TYR A 102 16.23 -30.34 -22.21
C TYR A 102 17.24 -30.16 -23.35
N GLU A 103 16.89 -30.61 -24.56
CA GLU A 103 17.71 -30.44 -25.76
C GLU A 103 17.46 -29.09 -26.43
N ARG A 104 18.15 -28.74 -27.52
CA ARG A 104 18.05 -27.40 -28.13
C ARG A 104 16.68 -27.11 -28.76
N GLY A 105 16.06 -25.99 -28.40
CA GLY A 105 14.90 -25.41 -29.10
C GLY A 105 15.28 -24.55 -30.31
N GLU A 106 14.43 -24.48 -31.34
CA GLU A 106 14.66 -23.71 -32.59
C GLU A 106 13.64 -22.60 -32.82
N ALA A 107 12.77 -22.34 -31.84
CA ALA A 107 11.65 -21.43 -32.03
C ALA A 107 11.97 -19.96 -31.72
N ASN A 108 13.16 -19.61 -31.20
CA ASN A 108 13.44 -18.25 -30.70
C ASN A 108 13.83 -17.24 -31.78
N ALA A 109 13.83 -17.63 -33.07
CA ALA A 109 14.29 -16.84 -34.21
C ALA A 109 15.82 -16.60 -34.25
N PRO A 110 16.41 -16.32 -35.43
CA PRO A 110 17.84 -16.05 -35.55
C PRO A 110 18.25 -14.77 -34.83
N GLY A 111 19.50 -14.71 -34.35
CA GLY A 111 20.08 -13.53 -33.72
C GLY A 111 20.69 -13.82 -32.36
N TYR A 112 21.07 -12.74 -31.66
CA TYR A 112 21.78 -12.79 -30.38
C TYR A 112 21.14 -11.86 -29.35
N VAL A 113 21.20 -12.23 -28.08
CA VAL A 113 20.90 -11.37 -26.92
C VAL A 113 22.14 -11.32 -26.05
N ASP A 114 22.76 -10.15 -25.93
CA ASP A 114 24.00 -9.94 -25.19
C ASP A 114 25.11 -10.96 -25.53
N GLY A 115 25.26 -11.26 -26.82
CA GLY A 115 26.26 -12.22 -27.31
C GLY A 115 25.85 -13.70 -27.23
N LEU A 116 24.72 -14.04 -26.61
CA LEU A 116 24.18 -15.40 -26.60
C LEU A 116 23.25 -15.62 -27.80
N GLY A 117 23.48 -16.66 -28.58
CA GLY A 117 22.60 -17.00 -29.71
C GLY A 117 21.20 -17.37 -29.20
N ARG A 118 20.13 -16.86 -29.79
CA ARG A 118 18.76 -17.02 -29.26
C ARG A 118 18.31 -18.48 -29.14
N ASN A 119 18.63 -19.33 -30.12
CA ASN A 119 18.35 -20.78 -30.08
C ASN A 119 19.43 -21.59 -29.35
N ALA A 120 20.60 -20.99 -29.08
CA ALA A 120 21.70 -21.66 -28.38
C ALA A 120 21.70 -21.39 -26.87
N GLY A 121 21.29 -20.18 -26.48
CA GLY A 121 21.42 -19.61 -25.13
C GLY A 121 20.14 -19.62 -24.29
N PHE A 122 19.02 -20.12 -24.83
CA PHE A 122 17.71 -19.99 -24.17
C PHE A 122 16.79 -21.17 -24.49
N TYR A 123 16.02 -21.63 -23.49
CA TYR A 123 14.89 -22.54 -23.72
C TYR A 123 13.72 -21.82 -24.39
N SER A 124 13.02 -22.51 -25.30
CA SER A 124 11.77 -22.06 -25.93
C SER A 124 10.55 -22.71 -25.27
N ILE A 125 9.74 -21.94 -24.53
CA ILE A 125 8.53 -22.45 -23.88
C ILE A 125 7.29 -21.87 -24.57
N CYS A 126 6.42 -22.73 -25.10
CA CYS A 126 5.20 -22.31 -25.82
C CYS A 126 3.94 -22.50 -24.98
N GLY A 127 3.22 -21.40 -24.74
CA GLY A 127 1.87 -21.45 -24.20
C GLY A 127 0.90 -21.81 -25.30
N LEU A 128 0.06 -22.81 -25.08
CA LEU A 128 -1.04 -23.17 -25.99
C LEU A 128 -2.15 -22.13 -25.84
N MET A 129 -1.93 -20.99 -26.48
CA MET A 129 -2.75 -19.79 -26.39
C MET A 129 -2.80 -19.11 -27.76
N ARG A 130 -4.00 -18.79 -28.22
CA ARG A 130 -4.21 -18.00 -29.45
C ARG A 130 -4.04 -16.51 -29.18
N SER A 131 -3.94 -15.71 -30.23
CA SER A 131 -3.72 -14.26 -30.14
C SER A 131 -4.78 -13.51 -29.33
N ASP A 132 -6.04 -13.97 -29.38
CA ASP A 132 -7.18 -13.40 -28.68
C ASP A 132 -7.43 -14.01 -27.29
N HIS A 133 -6.73 -15.09 -26.94
CA HIS A 133 -6.88 -15.74 -25.64
C HIS A 133 -6.15 -14.97 -24.53
N LEU A 134 -6.70 -15.05 -23.32
CA LEU A 134 -6.02 -14.64 -22.08
C LEU A 134 -5.34 -15.84 -21.43
N ALA A 135 -4.27 -15.59 -20.70
CA ALA A 135 -3.59 -16.62 -19.92
C ALA A 135 -4.44 -17.04 -18.72
N SER A 136 -4.66 -18.33 -18.55
CA SER A 136 -5.25 -18.87 -17.32
C SER A 136 -4.23 -18.87 -16.17
N GLU A 137 -4.73 -18.86 -14.94
CA GLU A 137 -3.89 -19.01 -13.76
C GLU A 137 -3.10 -20.33 -13.75
N PRO A 138 -3.69 -21.51 -14.05
CA PRO A 138 -2.95 -22.77 -14.14
C PRO A 138 -1.77 -22.72 -15.13
N LEU A 139 -1.95 -22.09 -16.29
CA LEU A 139 -0.87 -21.93 -17.27
C LEU A 139 0.29 -21.09 -16.71
N LEU A 140 -0.01 -19.99 -16.02
CA LEU A 140 1.03 -19.13 -15.43
C LEU A 140 1.74 -19.82 -14.24
N GLN A 141 1.01 -20.59 -13.43
CA GLN A 141 1.61 -21.39 -12.37
C GLN A 141 2.51 -22.50 -12.93
N ALA A 142 2.13 -23.09 -14.06
CA ALA A 142 2.93 -24.08 -14.78
C ALA A 142 4.21 -23.45 -15.36
N TYR A 143 4.13 -22.26 -15.97
CA TYR A 143 5.30 -21.50 -16.38
C TYR A 143 6.26 -21.26 -15.21
N ARG A 144 5.73 -20.77 -14.08
CA ARG A 144 6.52 -20.49 -12.89
C ARG A 144 7.22 -21.75 -12.36
N SER A 145 6.50 -22.86 -12.32
CA SER A 145 7.03 -24.15 -11.85
C SER A 145 8.09 -24.69 -12.80
N LEU A 146 7.86 -24.59 -14.12
CA LEU A 146 8.81 -25.01 -15.14
C LEU A 146 10.07 -24.16 -15.13
N ILE A 147 9.97 -22.84 -15.06
CA ILE A 147 11.13 -21.95 -15.01
C ILE A 147 11.97 -22.24 -13.76
N ARG A 148 11.32 -22.47 -12.60
CA ARG A 148 12.04 -22.89 -11.39
C ARG A 148 12.80 -24.20 -11.63
N HIS A 149 12.11 -25.22 -12.14
CA HIS A 149 12.70 -26.51 -12.45
C HIS A 149 13.89 -26.38 -13.42
N LEU A 150 13.73 -25.59 -14.48
CA LEU A 150 14.80 -25.35 -15.45
C LEU A 150 16.00 -24.62 -14.84
N ARG A 151 15.80 -23.75 -13.85
CA ARG A 151 16.90 -23.07 -13.13
C ARG A 151 17.61 -23.97 -12.12
N THR A 152 16.91 -24.94 -11.51
CA THR A 152 17.43 -25.66 -10.32
C THR A 152 17.69 -27.14 -10.52
N GLU A 153 16.99 -27.80 -11.43
CA GLU A 153 16.93 -29.27 -11.54
C GLU A 153 17.25 -29.81 -12.95
N ALA A 154 17.19 -28.96 -13.98
CA ALA A 154 17.53 -29.37 -15.34
C ALA A 154 19.02 -29.73 -15.50
N SER A 155 19.30 -30.65 -16.43
CA SER A 155 20.67 -31.06 -16.78
C SER A 155 21.54 -29.88 -17.28
N ARG A 156 20.92 -28.90 -17.94
CA ARG A 156 21.51 -27.61 -18.29
C ARG A 156 20.66 -26.49 -17.68
N PRO A 157 21.10 -25.89 -16.56
CA PRO A 157 20.35 -24.87 -15.86
C PRO A 157 20.07 -23.64 -16.72
N ALA A 158 18.84 -23.14 -16.68
CA ALA A 158 18.46 -21.90 -17.35
C ALA A 158 19.00 -20.66 -16.60
N GLY A 159 19.34 -19.62 -17.36
CA GLY A 159 19.64 -18.30 -16.83
C GLY A 159 18.46 -17.56 -16.18
N PRO A 160 18.71 -16.37 -15.62
CA PRO A 160 17.68 -15.58 -14.93
C PRO A 160 16.72 -14.83 -15.88
N ARG A 161 17.04 -14.68 -17.18
CA ARG A 161 16.20 -13.86 -18.07
C ARG A 161 14.92 -14.60 -18.45
N ILE A 162 13.85 -13.83 -18.58
CA ILE A 162 12.57 -14.24 -19.13
C ILE A 162 12.26 -13.22 -20.22
N LEU A 163 12.23 -13.64 -21.48
CA LEU A 163 12.10 -12.74 -22.62
C LEU A 163 10.86 -13.10 -23.44
N PRO A 164 10.12 -12.11 -23.96
CA PRO A 164 9.12 -12.38 -24.98
C PRO A 164 9.84 -12.71 -26.29
N HIS A 165 9.24 -13.55 -27.14
CA HIS A 165 9.77 -13.80 -28.48
C HIS A 165 10.00 -12.49 -29.28
N SER A 166 9.12 -11.49 -29.10
CA SER A 166 9.21 -10.14 -29.69
C SER A 166 10.40 -9.30 -29.23
N HIS A 167 11.16 -9.71 -28.22
CA HIS A 167 12.35 -8.99 -27.78
C HIS A 167 13.40 -9.00 -28.89
N GLY A 168 13.58 -7.88 -29.59
CA GLY A 168 14.56 -7.75 -30.69
C GLY A 168 14.21 -8.55 -31.95
N PHE A 169 12.95 -8.97 -32.11
CA PHE A 169 12.47 -9.69 -33.29
C PHE A 169 11.06 -9.22 -33.63
N ASP A 170 10.80 -8.91 -34.91
CA ASP A 170 9.51 -8.36 -35.35
C ASP A 170 8.46 -9.48 -35.44
N THR A 171 7.73 -9.69 -34.35
CA THR A 171 6.68 -10.70 -34.24
C THR A 171 5.62 -10.28 -33.22
N GLU A 172 4.38 -10.74 -33.42
CA GLU A 172 3.32 -10.61 -32.41
C GLU A 172 3.59 -11.52 -31.20
N CYS A 173 4.33 -12.61 -31.38
CA CYS A 173 4.58 -13.60 -30.35
C CYS A 173 5.35 -12.97 -29.15
N PRO A 174 4.92 -13.20 -27.89
CA PRO A 174 3.93 -14.18 -27.44
C PRO A 174 2.52 -13.61 -27.20
N GLY A 175 2.13 -12.55 -27.91
CA GLY A 175 0.81 -11.93 -27.83
C GLY A 175 0.51 -11.45 -26.41
N ASN A 176 -0.66 -11.83 -25.88
CA ASN A 176 -1.08 -11.46 -24.52
C ASN A 176 -0.20 -12.02 -23.39
N LEU A 177 0.76 -12.92 -23.67
CA LEU A 177 1.77 -13.34 -22.68
C LEU A 177 2.91 -12.33 -22.53
N THR A 178 3.01 -11.32 -23.41
CA THR A 178 4.11 -10.33 -23.38
C THR A 178 4.21 -9.64 -22.02
N MET A 179 3.07 -9.29 -21.40
CA MET A 179 3.04 -8.67 -20.06
C MET A 179 3.64 -9.53 -18.94
N TYR A 180 3.70 -10.85 -19.13
CA TYR A 180 4.31 -11.78 -18.19
C TYR A 180 5.74 -12.17 -18.58
N ALA A 181 6.13 -12.02 -19.84
CA ALA A 181 7.42 -12.46 -20.35
C ALA A 181 8.55 -11.47 -19.98
N GLN A 182 8.73 -11.20 -18.69
CA GLN A 182 9.76 -10.30 -18.17
C GLN A 182 10.16 -10.72 -16.75
N PRO A 183 11.40 -10.44 -16.32
CA PRO A 183 11.82 -10.65 -14.93
C PRO A 183 10.91 -9.89 -13.95
N GLY A 184 10.70 -10.44 -12.76
CA GLY A 184 9.84 -9.84 -11.74
C GLY A 184 8.33 -10.06 -11.95
N SER A 185 7.91 -10.67 -13.06
CA SER A 185 6.50 -10.94 -13.32
C SER A 185 5.96 -12.14 -12.51
N THR A 186 4.66 -12.44 -12.64
CA THR A 186 4.05 -13.57 -11.90
C THR A 186 4.63 -14.94 -12.29
N ILE A 187 5.19 -15.08 -13.50
CA ILE A 187 5.82 -16.32 -13.96
C ILE A 187 7.28 -16.44 -13.53
N ASP A 188 7.88 -15.38 -12.99
CA ASP A 188 9.24 -15.42 -12.46
C ASP A 188 9.27 -16.07 -11.07
N PRO A 189 9.85 -17.28 -10.90
CA PRO A 189 9.84 -17.98 -9.63
C PRO A 189 10.55 -17.24 -8.50
N ASP A 190 11.40 -16.26 -8.82
CA ASP A 190 12.17 -15.44 -7.87
C ASP A 190 11.40 -14.19 -7.40
N ALA A 191 10.25 -13.89 -8.01
CA ALA A 191 9.37 -12.77 -7.65
C ALA A 191 8.11 -13.26 -6.91
N PRO A 192 7.48 -12.46 -6.02
CA PRO A 192 6.20 -12.85 -5.42
C PRO A 192 5.12 -13.16 -6.46
N TRP A 193 4.23 -14.12 -6.16
CA TRP A 193 3.05 -14.36 -7.00
C TRP A 193 2.13 -13.16 -6.94
N THR A 194 1.82 -12.59 -8.11
CA THR A 194 1.03 -11.35 -8.23
C THR A 194 -0.30 -11.58 -8.99
N GLY A 195 -0.58 -12.82 -9.40
CA GLY A 195 -1.82 -13.21 -10.09
C GLY A 195 -1.89 -12.71 -11.53
N LEU A 196 -3.10 -12.70 -12.10
CA LEU A 196 -3.36 -12.24 -13.47
C LEU A 196 -3.12 -10.72 -13.59
N ALA A 197 -2.57 -10.33 -14.74
CA ALA A 197 -2.49 -8.95 -15.21
C ALA A 197 -3.62 -8.65 -16.21
N ASP A 198 -3.97 -7.38 -16.34
CA ASP A 198 -5.07 -6.92 -17.19
C ASP A 198 -4.54 -6.47 -18.56
N ILE A 199 -5.03 -7.10 -19.63
CA ILE A 199 -4.57 -6.83 -21.00
C ILE A 199 -4.94 -5.41 -21.46
N GLN A 200 -6.03 -4.84 -20.95
CA GLN A 200 -6.47 -3.51 -21.30
C GLN A 200 -5.58 -2.48 -20.60
N VAL A 201 -5.20 -2.72 -19.34
CA VAL A 201 -4.18 -1.91 -18.67
C VAL A 201 -2.84 -1.99 -19.41
N PHE A 202 -2.40 -3.18 -19.82
CA PHE A 202 -1.16 -3.36 -20.58
C PHE A 202 -1.18 -2.59 -21.91
N THR A 203 -2.30 -2.68 -22.65
CA THR A 203 -2.50 -1.96 -23.90
C THR A 203 -2.43 -0.44 -23.69
N ALA A 204 -3.03 0.06 -22.61
CA ALA A 204 -2.98 1.47 -22.26
C ALA A 204 -1.56 1.93 -21.87
N GLN A 205 -0.81 1.12 -21.12
CA GLN A 205 0.58 1.40 -20.73
C GLN A 205 1.48 1.53 -21.96
N ARG A 206 1.39 0.58 -22.91
CA ARG A 206 2.14 0.65 -24.17
C ARG A 206 1.78 1.89 -24.97
N TRP A 207 0.47 2.12 -25.15
CA TRP A 207 0.00 3.28 -25.91
C TRP A 207 0.47 4.62 -25.31
N VAL A 208 0.32 4.82 -24.00
CA VAL A 208 0.70 6.09 -23.36
C VAL A 208 2.21 6.31 -23.42
N ASN A 209 3.01 5.24 -23.28
CA ASN A 209 4.46 5.32 -23.41
C ASN A 209 4.88 5.69 -24.83
N ASP A 210 4.30 5.01 -25.84
CA ASP A 210 4.64 5.20 -27.25
C ASP A 210 4.20 6.60 -27.74
N GLU A 211 2.95 7.00 -27.46
CA GLU A 211 2.36 8.26 -27.92
C GLU A 211 3.10 9.48 -27.35
N TYR A 212 3.52 9.42 -26.08
CA TYR A 212 4.06 10.58 -25.36
C TYR A 212 5.56 10.51 -25.06
N ALA A 213 6.30 9.53 -25.60
CA ALA A 213 7.75 9.37 -25.39
C ALA A 213 8.57 10.65 -25.65
N GLY A 214 8.13 11.48 -26.61
CA GLY A 214 8.80 12.74 -26.98
C GLY A 214 8.29 13.99 -26.25
N VAL A 215 7.30 13.88 -25.35
CA VAL A 215 6.69 15.03 -24.69
C VAL A 215 7.58 15.54 -23.54
N PRO A 216 7.89 16.85 -23.47
CA PRO A 216 8.69 17.41 -22.39
C PRO A 216 8.10 17.11 -21.00
N GLY A 217 8.91 16.47 -20.14
CA GLY A 217 8.55 16.11 -18.77
C GLY A 217 7.88 14.74 -18.63
N PHE A 218 7.45 14.09 -19.72
CA PHE A 218 6.79 12.79 -19.66
C PHE A 218 7.71 11.71 -19.10
N VAL A 219 7.16 10.85 -18.24
CA VAL A 219 7.86 9.70 -17.66
C VAL A 219 7.10 8.43 -18.02
N PRO A 220 7.73 7.45 -18.70
CA PRO A 220 7.06 6.21 -19.06
C PRO A 220 6.73 5.34 -17.83
N CYS A 221 5.63 4.60 -17.93
CA CYS A 221 5.21 3.65 -16.91
C CYS A 221 5.66 2.21 -17.24
N PRO A 222 5.71 1.30 -16.24
CA PRO A 222 5.94 -0.12 -16.52
C PRO A 222 4.85 -0.71 -17.42
N GLU A 223 5.23 -1.56 -18.37
CA GLU A 223 4.33 -2.29 -19.28
C GLU A 223 4.14 -3.71 -18.77
N ASN A 224 3.27 -3.88 -17.78
CA ASN A 224 3.08 -5.15 -17.07
C ASN A 224 1.60 -5.51 -16.83
N GLY A 225 0.66 -4.74 -17.37
CA GLY A 225 -0.77 -4.94 -17.21
C GLY A 225 -1.27 -4.73 -15.78
N ARG A 226 -0.46 -4.12 -14.91
CA ARG A 226 -0.83 -3.81 -13.53
C ARG A 226 -0.99 -2.31 -13.35
N THR A 227 -2.15 -1.90 -12.84
CA THR A 227 -2.39 -0.52 -12.42
C THR A 227 -1.48 -0.13 -11.26
N GLY A 228 -1.23 1.17 -11.10
CA GLY A 228 -0.41 1.74 -10.03
C GLY A 228 -0.06 3.19 -10.29
N TRP A 229 0.67 3.81 -9.36
CA TRP A 229 1.08 5.22 -9.47
C TRP A 229 1.76 5.53 -10.80
N GLY A 230 2.72 4.70 -11.24
CA GLY A 230 3.41 4.90 -12.52
C GLY A 230 2.44 5.05 -13.69
N THR A 231 1.51 4.10 -13.86
CA THR A 231 0.51 4.12 -14.94
C THR A 231 -0.42 5.32 -14.85
N VAL A 232 -0.98 5.59 -13.67
CA VAL A 232 -1.93 6.69 -13.48
C VAL A 232 -1.26 8.06 -13.69
N LEU A 233 0.00 8.21 -13.27
CA LEU A 233 0.76 9.46 -13.44
C LEU A 233 1.18 9.66 -14.91
N SER A 234 1.58 8.62 -15.64
CA SER A 234 1.82 8.73 -17.08
C SER A 234 0.55 9.12 -17.85
N LEU A 235 -0.61 8.54 -17.50
CA LEU A 235 -1.92 8.96 -18.05
C LEU A 235 -2.26 10.41 -17.68
N THR A 236 -1.90 10.86 -16.47
CA THR A 236 -2.06 12.27 -16.06
C THR A 236 -1.21 13.20 -16.91
N GLN A 237 0.02 12.82 -17.24
CA GLN A 237 0.89 13.60 -18.12
C GLN A 237 0.38 13.62 -19.56
N GLY A 238 -0.16 12.49 -20.05
CA GLY A 238 -0.89 12.45 -21.32
C GLY A 238 -2.06 13.45 -21.33
N LEU A 239 -2.91 13.43 -20.29
CA LEU A 239 -4.00 14.40 -20.15
C LEU A 239 -3.49 15.84 -20.19
N GLN A 240 -2.45 16.15 -19.40
CA GLN A 240 -1.85 17.48 -19.37
C GLN A 240 -1.40 17.94 -20.75
N HIS A 241 -0.71 17.09 -21.51
CA HIS A 241 -0.27 17.39 -22.87
C HIS A 241 -1.46 17.71 -23.80
N GLU A 242 -2.48 16.86 -23.80
CA GLU A 242 -3.70 17.04 -24.61
C GLU A 242 -4.52 18.28 -24.22
N LEU A 243 -4.33 18.79 -23.00
CA LEU A 243 -4.90 20.04 -22.49
C LEU A 243 -4.00 21.26 -22.70
N GLY A 244 -2.84 21.10 -23.36
CA GLY A 244 -1.91 22.19 -23.67
C GLY A 244 -0.96 22.59 -22.54
N ILE A 245 -0.76 21.74 -21.54
CA ILE A 245 0.17 21.97 -20.43
C ILE A 245 1.55 21.41 -20.80
N SER A 246 2.59 22.24 -20.72
CA SER A 246 3.98 21.85 -20.96
C SER A 246 4.96 22.67 -20.10
N PRO A 247 6.01 22.08 -19.53
CA PRO A 247 6.25 20.63 -19.46
C PRO A 247 5.18 19.92 -18.61
N THR A 248 4.96 18.63 -18.89
CA THR A 248 4.06 17.81 -18.07
C THR A 248 4.75 17.42 -16.76
N VAL A 249 3.96 17.13 -15.73
CA VAL A 249 4.45 16.74 -14.39
C VAL A 249 3.59 15.61 -13.83
N GLN A 250 4.20 14.73 -13.04
CA GLN A 250 3.53 13.62 -12.36
C GLN A 250 2.68 14.10 -11.17
N ASN A 251 1.70 14.97 -11.40
CA ASN A 251 0.75 15.44 -10.39
C ASN A 251 -0.53 15.99 -11.02
N PHE A 252 -1.70 15.58 -10.52
CA PHE A 252 -2.98 16.21 -10.86
C PHE A 252 -3.25 17.40 -9.92
N GLY A 253 -2.60 18.53 -10.21
CA GLY A 253 -2.69 19.76 -9.41
C GLY A 253 -3.82 20.72 -9.83
N PRO A 254 -3.91 21.91 -9.19
CA PRO A 254 -4.90 22.93 -9.52
C PRO A 254 -4.88 23.37 -10.99
N GLY A 255 -3.70 23.42 -11.62
CA GLY A 255 -3.56 23.75 -13.05
C GLY A 255 -4.24 22.74 -13.96
N THR A 256 -4.00 21.44 -13.74
CA THR A 256 -4.65 20.35 -14.48
C THR A 256 -6.16 20.35 -14.25
N PHE A 257 -6.60 20.54 -13.01
CA PHE A 257 -8.02 20.65 -12.66
C PHE A 257 -8.71 21.79 -13.43
N ASN A 258 -8.12 22.99 -13.40
CA ASN A 258 -8.65 24.15 -14.12
C ASN A 258 -8.68 23.93 -15.64
N ALA A 259 -7.68 23.24 -16.20
CA ALA A 259 -7.67 22.92 -17.63
C ALA A 259 -8.83 21.98 -18.02
N VAL A 260 -9.21 21.03 -17.15
CA VAL A 260 -10.41 20.18 -17.35
C VAL A 260 -11.69 21.02 -17.23
N CYS A 261 -11.78 21.93 -16.24
CA CYS A 261 -12.89 22.87 -16.11
C CYS A 261 -13.08 23.72 -17.38
N VAL A 262 -12.00 24.30 -17.90
CA VAL A 262 -12.02 25.14 -19.11
C VAL A 262 -12.42 24.32 -20.34
N ARG A 263 -11.95 23.06 -20.44
CA ARG A 263 -12.31 22.17 -21.55
C ARG A 263 -13.81 21.84 -21.56
N ASN A 264 -14.38 21.60 -20.38
CA ASN A 264 -15.83 21.52 -20.16
C ASN A 264 -16.58 20.49 -21.05
N THR A 265 -15.89 19.42 -21.48
CA THR A 265 -16.40 18.44 -22.44
C THR A 265 -16.42 17.05 -21.81
N LEU A 266 -17.58 16.39 -21.82
CA LEU A 266 -17.74 15.02 -21.35
C LEU A 266 -17.22 14.01 -22.39
N PRO A 267 -16.80 12.79 -21.99
CA PRO A 267 -16.17 11.83 -22.90
C PRO A 267 -17.01 11.43 -24.12
N ALA A 268 -18.34 11.34 -23.98
CA ALA A 268 -19.24 11.02 -25.11
C ALA A 268 -19.27 12.11 -26.20
N GLN A 269 -18.87 13.33 -25.85
CA GLN A 269 -18.82 14.50 -26.74
C GLN A 269 -17.39 14.87 -27.14
N GLU A 270 -16.40 14.11 -26.66
CA GLU A 270 -14.98 14.42 -26.79
C GLU A 270 -14.47 14.11 -28.21
N PRO A 271 -14.13 15.13 -29.04
CA PRO A 271 -13.62 14.89 -30.39
C PRO A 271 -12.18 14.34 -30.40
N ASN A 272 -11.37 14.62 -29.38
CA ASN A 272 -9.98 14.17 -29.31
C ASN A 272 -9.93 12.67 -28.95
N ALA A 273 -9.44 11.85 -29.88
CA ALA A 273 -9.30 10.41 -29.68
C ALA A 273 -8.34 10.06 -28.54
N ASN A 274 -7.26 10.83 -28.34
CA ASN A 274 -6.29 10.58 -27.26
C ASN A 274 -6.90 10.85 -25.88
N LEU A 275 -7.73 11.88 -25.74
CA LEU A 275 -8.47 12.11 -24.49
C LEU A 275 -9.45 10.99 -24.18
N ARG A 276 -10.18 10.48 -25.18
CA ARG A 276 -11.04 9.29 -25.00
C ARG A 276 -10.24 8.05 -24.59
N ARG A 277 -9.05 7.85 -25.18
CA ARG A 277 -8.12 6.77 -24.77
C ARG A 277 -7.70 6.93 -23.31
N ILE A 278 -7.33 8.13 -22.88
CA ILE A 278 -6.96 8.41 -21.48
C ILE A 278 -8.11 8.09 -20.54
N TYR A 279 -9.35 8.51 -20.87
CA TYR A 279 -10.51 8.23 -20.02
C TYR A 279 -10.82 6.72 -19.93
N ASN A 280 -10.79 6.00 -21.05
CA ASN A 280 -10.96 4.54 -21.07
C ASN A 280 -9.83 3.82 -20.31
N ALA A 281 -8.59 4.23 -20.51
CA ALA A 281 -7.43 3.70 -19.79
C ALA A 281 -7.58 3.90 -18.28
N ALA A 282 -8.03 5.08 -17.85
CA ALA A 282 -8.27 5.37 -16.44
C ALA A 282 -9.41 4.51 -15.87
N LEU A 283 -10.50 4.29 -16.61
CA LEU A 283 -11.58 3.38 -16.20
C LEU A 283 -11.08 1.95 -15.98
N TRP A 284 -10.28 1.41 -16.90
CA TRP A 284 -9.62 0.11 -16.74
C TRP A 284 -8.69 0.07 -15.52
N CYS A 285 -7.88 1.12 -15.31
CA CYS A 285 -6.99 1.23 -14.15
C CYS A 285 -7.75 1.26 -12.81
N LYS A 286 -9.03 1.67 -12.82
CA LYS A 286 -9.93 1.68 -11.65
C LYS A 286 -10.75 0.40 -11.50
N GLY A 287 -10.68 -0.52 -12.47
CA GLY A 287 -11.43 -1.77 -12.50
C GLY A 287 -12.86 -1.63 -13.04
N TYR A 288 -13.16 -0.57 -13.78
CA TYR A 288 -14.43 -0.42 -14.49
C TYR A 288 -14.33 -1.00 -15.90
N TRP A 289 -15.22 -1.93 -16.23
CA TRP A 289 -15.30 -2.53 -17.56
C TRP A 289 -15.77 -1.51 -18.58
N CYS A 290 -14.92 -1.12 -19.53
CA CYS A 290 -15.23 -0.14 -20.57
C CYS A 290 -14.79 -0.63 -21.96
N SER A 291 -14.74 0.26 -22.96
CA SER A 291 -14.40 -0.12 -24.33
C SER A 291 -13.04 -0.82 -24.42
N THR A 292 -12.99 -1.94 -25.14
CA THR A 292 -11.74 -2.60 -25.55
C THR A 292 -11.11 -1.94 -26.78
N ASN A 293 -11.86 -1.12 -27.52
CA ASN A 293 -11.31 -0.17 -28.48
C ASN A 293 -11.11 1.18 -27.75
N HIS A 294 -9.91 1.40 -27.22
CA HIS A 294 -9.63 2.54 -26.32
C HIS A 294 -9.90 3.90 -26.98
N GLY A 295 -9.77 4.02 -28.30
CA GLY A 295 -10.04 5.27 -29.03
C GLY A 295 -11.53 5.59 -29.21
N ALA A 296 -12.42 4.64 -28.94
CA ALA A 296 -13.86 4.78 -29.06
C ALA A 296 -14.52 4.91 -27.68
N TRP A 297 -15.40 5.91 -27.53
CA TRP A 297 -16.31 5.99 -26.39
C TRP A 297 -17.62 5.28 -26.73
N ASN A 298 -17.71 3.99 -26.38
CA ASN A 298 -18.87 3.15 -26.68
C ASN A 298 -19.85 3.07 -25.48
N ASN A 299 -20.90 2.24 -25.61
CA ASN A 299 -21.88 2.03 -24.56
C ASN A 299 -21.27 1.47 -23.25
N ASP A 300 -20.27 0.58 -23.33
CA ASP A 300 -19.60 0.05 -22.13
C ASP A 300 -18.87 1.15 -21.36
N SER A 301 -18.21 2.05 -22.09
CA SER A 301 -17.52 3.22 -21.50
C SER A 301 -18.51 4.18 -20.85
N GLN A 302 -19.66 4.35 -21.48
CA GLN A 302 -20.75 5.15 -20.94
C GLN A 302 -21.32 4.56 -19.64
N ILE A 303 -21.57 3.25 -19.61
CA ILE A 303 -22.01 2.52 -18.40
C ILE A 303 -20.95 2.60 -17.30
N ALA A 304 -19.68 2.42 -17.65
CA ALA A 304 -18.57 2.51 -16.70
C ALA A 304 -18.49 3.90 -16.05
N LEU A 305 -18.64 4.97 -16.82
CA LEU A 305 -18.68 6.33 -16.30
C LEU A 305 -19.88 6.54 -15.37
N GLU A 306 -21.07 6.08 -15.74
CA GLU A 306 -22.25 6.12 -14.88
C GLU A 306 -22.03 5.39 -13.55
N GLN A 307 -21.38 4.22 -13.60
CA GLN A 307 -21.00 3.47 -12.40
C GLN A 307 -20.01 4.25 -11.53
N VAL A 308 -19.01 4.92 -12.12
CA VAL A 308 -18.06 5.77 -11.35
C VAL A 308 -18.81 6.85 -10.57
N TYR A 309 -19.77 7.54 -11.20
CA TYR A 309 -20.59 8.54 -10.53
C TYR A 309 -21.37 7.92 -9.37
N CYS A 310 -22.11 6.84 -9.62
CA CYS A 310 -22.88 6.15 -8.57
C CYS A 310 -21.99 5.67 -7.43
N ASP A 311 -20.84 5.08 -7.75
CA ASP A 311 -19.87 4.57 -6.77
C ASP A 311 -19.26 5.68 -5.92
N ALA A 312 -19.05 6.87 -6.50
CA ALA A 312 -18.60 8.06 -5.78
C ALA A 312 -19.72 8.76 -4.98
N GLY A 313 -20.97 8.31 -5.06
CA GLY A 313 -22.13 8.93 -4.40
C GLY A 313 -22.77 10.08 -5.21
N LEU A 314 -22.53 10.15 -6.51
CA LEU A 314 -23.05 11.17 -7.41
C LEU A 314 -24.18 10.62 -8.29
N ALA A 315 -25.09 11.50 -8.72
CA ALA A 315 -26.20 11.18 -9.61
C ALA A 315 -25.88 11.61 -11.05
N TYR A 316 -25.43 10.67 -11.88
CA TYR A 316 -25.15 10.94 -13.31
C TYR A 316 -26.39 11.42 -14.09
N GLY A 317 -27.59 11.01 -13.66
CA GLY A 317 -28.86 11.38 -14.29
C GLY A 317 -29.19 12.88 -14.17
N ASP A 318 -28.64 13.59 -13.18
CA ASP A 318 -28.78 15.04 -13.04
C ASP A 318 -27.79 15.74 -14.00
N PRO A 319 -28.28 16.47 -15.04
CA PRO A 319 -27.40 17.09 -16.02
C PRO A 319 -26.45 18.14 -15.45
N VAL A 320 -26.89 18.88 -14.41
CA VAL A 320 -26.06 19.92 -13.78
C VAL A 320 -24.96 19.27 -12.98
N GLN A 321 -25.32 18.35 -12.09
CA GLN A 321 -24.33 17.64 -11.28
C GLN A 321 -23.36 16.83 -12.15
N ARG A 322 -23.86 16.17 -13.20
CA ARG A 322 -23.03 15.43 -14.15
C ARG A 322 -21.90 16.29 -14.70
N HIS A 323 -22.22 17.52 -15.11
CA HIS A 323 -21.27 18.41 -15.75
C HIS A 323 -20.34 19.08 -14.73
N ASP A 324 -20.89 19.63 -13.65
CA ASP A 324 -20.13 20.32 -12.59
C ASP A 324 -19.15 19.38 -11.89
N MET A 325 -19.49 18.09 -11.74
CA MET A 325 -18.63 17.11 -11.08
C MET A 325 -17.58 16.50 -12.00
N TRP A 326 -17.64 16.73 -13.31
CA TRP A 326 -16.72 16.11 -14.26
C TRP A 326 -15.24 16.36 -13.94
N PRO A 327 -14.78 17.59 -13.63
CA PRO A 327 -13.38 17.82 -13.26
C PRO A 327 -12.93 17.03 -12.02
N TYR A 328 -13.83 16.83 -11.05
CA TYR A 328 -13.57 16.05 -9.84
C TYR A 328 -13.50 14.55 -10.13
N VAL A 329 -14.38 14.05 -11.01
CA VAL A 329 -14.37 12.65 -11.46
C VAL A 329 -13.10 12.35 -12.24
N VAL A 330 -12.68 13.23 -13.17
CA VAL A 330 -11.42 13.07 -13.90
C VAL A 330 -10.22 13.05 -12.96
N LYS A 331 -10.18 13.96 -11.97
CA LYS A 331 -9.14 13.95 -10.94
C LYS A 331 -9.13 12.63 -10.17
N GLY A 332 -10.29 12.12 -9.74
CA GLY A 332 -10.39 10.84 -9.06
C GLY A 332 -9.91 9.66 -9.92
N LEU A 333 -10.29 9.63 -11.20
CA LEU A 333 -9.85 8.64 -12.19
C LEU A 333 -8.33 8.65 -12.40
N LEU A 334 -7.70 9.82 -12.32
CA LEU A 334 -6.26 10.03 -12.53
C LEU A 334 -5.45 10.24 -11.23
N ARG A 335 -5.97 9.74 -10.11
CA ARG A 335 -5.24 9.51 -8.85
C ARG A 335 -5.39 8.04 -8.42
N MET A 336 -4.96 7.67 -7.22
CA MET A 336 -5.20 6.33 -6.67
C MET A 336 -6.55 6.19 -5.94
N ASP A 337 -7.42 7.21 -5.98
CA ASP A 337 -8.72 7.20 -5.31
C ASP A 337 -9.62 6.07 -5.82
N GLN A 338 -10.01 5.14 -4.96
CA GLN A 338 -10.92 4.06 -5.36
C GLN A 338 -12.34 4.38 -4.90
N PHE A 339 -13.33 4.25 -5.80
CA PHE A 339 -14.73 4.54 -5.51
C PHE A 339 -15.57 3.27 -5.27
N ARG A 340 -14.97 2.10 -5.49
CA ARG A 340 -15.55 0.80 -5.17
C ARG A 340 -15.05 0.28 -3.84
N LEU A 341 -15.92 -0.42 -3.12
CA LEU A 341 -15.54 -1.16 -1.92
C LEU A 341 -14.43 -2.14 -2.28
N VAL A 342 -13.25 -1.99 -1.67
CA VAL A 342 -12.11 -2.88 -1.91
C VAL A 342 -12.11 -4.03 -0.88
N PRO A 343 -11.36 -5.11 -1.11
CA PRO A 343 -11.17 -6.15 -0.09
C PRO A 343 -10.71 -5.56 1.25
N GLY A 344 -11.38 -5.98 2.34
CA GLY A 344 -11.14 -5.47 3.70
C GLY A 344 -11.80 -4.11 4.01
N GLY A 345 -12.35 -3.41 3.01
CA GLY A 345 -13.09 -2.17 3.22
C GLY A 345 -14.41 -2.37 3.97
N ASN A 346 -14.85 -1.35 4.70
CA ASN A 346 -16.09 -1.37 5.47
C ASN A 346 -17.25 -0.71 4.70
N ALA A 347 -18.37 -1.42 4.54
CA ALA A 347 -19.53 -0.93 3.80
C ALA A 347 -20.18 0.31 4.44
N THR A 348 -20.22 0.43 5.77
CA THR A 348 -20.71 1.63 6.46
C THR A 348 -19.78 2.81 6.19
N THR A 349 -18.47 2.61 6.28
CA THR A 349 -17.48 3.65 5.94
C THR A 349 -17.70 4.13 4.51
N ARG A 350 -17.93 3.20 3.56
CA ARG A 350 -18.27 3.54 2.18
C ARG A 350 -19.53 4.40 2.07
N SER A 351 -20.60 4.04 2.77
CA SER A 351 -21.83 4.85 2.76
C SER A 351 -21.59 6.27 3.27
N VAL A 352 -20.74 6.45 4.30
CA VAL A 352 -20.36 7.78 4.78
C VAL A 352 -19.52 8.52 3.75
N GLN A 353 -18.53 7.87 3.12
CA GLN A 353 -17.70 8.46 2.06
C GLN A 353 -18.56 8.97 0.89
N GLN A 354 -19.49 8.16 0.41
CA GLN A 354 -20.44 8.54 -0.65
C GLN A 354 -21.30 9.73 -0.23
N TRP A 355 -21.83 9.69 0.99
CA TRP A 355 -22.64 10.79 1.52
C TRP A 355 -21.85 12.10 1.63
N LEU A 356 -20.57 12.05 2.05
CA LEU A 356 -19.69 13.21 2.09
C LEU A 356 -19.54 13.84 0.69
N ASN A 357 -19.32 13.01 -0.34
CA ASN A 357 -19.22 13.45 -1.72
C ASN A 357 -20.53 14.08 -2.22
N THR A 358 -21.67 13.40 -2.02
CA THR A 358 -22.99 13.91 -2.43
C THR A 358 -23.25 15.28 -1.82
N ARG A 359 -23.08 15.39 -0.50
CA ARG A 359 -23.51 16.55 0.26
C ARG A 359 -22.54 17.71 0.13
N TYR A 360 -21.26 17.48 0.41
CA TYR A 360 -20.31 18.57 0.63
C TYR A 360 -19.50 18.96 -0.60
N VAL A 361 -19.29 18.00 -1.53
CA VAL A 361 -18.66 18.29 -2.81
C VAL A 361 -19.73 18.73 -3.81
N ALA A 362 -20.76 17.92 -4.03
CA ALA A 362 -21.67 18.14 -5.15
C ALA A 362 -22.82 19.13 -4.87
N GLN A 363 -23.41 19.12 -3.67
CA GLN A 363 -24.53 20.02 -3.34
C GLN A 363 -24.08 21.34 -2.70
N VAL A 364 -23.18 21.29 -1.72
CA VAL A 364 -22.66 22.50 -1.06
C VAL A 364 -21.59 23.18 -1.91
N GLY A 365 -20.74 22.40 -2.60
CA GLY A 365 -19.66 22.94 -3.41
C GLY A 365 -18.53 23.55 -2.58
N ILE A 366 -18.05 22.86 -1.53
CA ILE A 366 -16.91 23.34 -0.74
C ILE A 366 -15.65 23.41 -1.64
N PRO A 367 -15.09 24.61 -1.93
CA PRO A 367 -14.05 24.75 -2.96
C PRO A 367 -12.76 23.98 -2.67
N ALA A 368 -12.42 23.81 -1.39
CA ALA A 368 -11.23 23.08 -0.98
C ALA A 368 -11.41 21.55 -0.96
N MET A 369 -12.65 21.06 -1.06
CA MET A 369 -12.96 19.64 -0.90
C MET A 369 -12.98 18.94 -2.26
N ASN A 370 -12.20 17.86 -2.39
CA ASN A 370 -12.27 16.95 -3.52
C ASN A 370 -13.20 15.78 -3.20
N LEU A 371 -13.54 14.95 -4.20
CA LEU A 371 -14.14 13.66 -3.93
C LEU A 371 -13.22 12.84 -3.02
N VAL A 372 -13.74 12.40 -1.89
CA VAL A 372 -13.05 11.42 -1.05
C VAL A 372 -13.21 10.04 -1.68
N PRO A 373 -12.22 9.13 -1.56
CA PRO A 373 -12.37 7.76 -2.02
C PRO A 373 -13.57 7.09 -1.34
N CYS A 374 -14.23 6.17 -2.04
CA CYS A 374 -15.37 5.38 -1.56
C CYS A 374 -15.01 3.89 -1.45
N ASP A 375 -13.80 3.63 -0.97
CA ASP A 375 -13.15 2.33 -0.85
C ASP A 375 -13.49 1.55 0.43
N GLY A 376 -14.17 2.20 1.38
CA GLY A 376 -14.50 1.64 2.68
C GLY A 376 -13.38 1.75 3.72
N TYR A 377 -12.28 2.46 3.44
CA TYR A 377 -11.21 2.76 4.41
C TYR A 377 -11.27 4.21 4.90
N TYR A 378 -11.04 4.42 6.20
CA TYR A 378 -10.91 5.77 6.73
C TYR A 378 -9.51 6.31 6.44
N SER A 379 -9.29 6.83 5.23
CA SER A 379 -8.00 7.35 4.79
C SER A 379 -7.82 8.83 5.15
N ARG A 380 -6.60 9.35 4.93
CA ARG A 380 -6.27 10.77 5.07
C ARG A 380 -7.24 11.71 4.34
N ASP A 381 -7.58 11.39 3.10
CA ASP A 381 -8.48 12.22 2.27
C ASP A 381 -9.90 12.22 2.87
N VAL A 382 -10.35 11.09 3.43
CA VAL A 382 -11.65 10.98 4.12
C VAL A 382 -11.65 11.78 5.42
N GLN A 383 -10.58 11.72 6.22
CA GLN A 383 -10.40 12.53 7.44
C GLN A 383 -10.42 14.04 7.12
N GLN A 384 -9.77 14.47 6.03
CA GLN A 384 -9.79 15.86 5.60
C GLN A 384 -11.19 16.28 5.13
N GLY A 385 -11.86 15.44 4.33
CA GLY A 385 -13.24 15.68 3.90
C GLY A 385 -14.22 15.76 5.08
N LEU A 386 -14.09 14.87 6.06
CA LEU A 386 -14.87 14.91 7.30
C LEU A 386 -14.65 16.22 8.07
N MET A 387 -13.39 16.67 8.19
CA MET A 387 -13.09 17.94 8.85
C MET A 387 -13.72 19.13 8.12
N MET A 388 -13.63 19.18 6.79
CA MET A 388 -14.24 20.25 5.97
C MET A 388 -15.77 20.26 6.10
N ALA A 389 -16.40 19.09 6.10
CA ALA A 389 -17.83 18.95 6.35
C ALA A 389 -18.23 19.47 7.75
N ILE A 390 -17.45 19.13 8.78
CA ILE A 390 -17.68 19.64 10.14
C ILE A 390 -17.51 21.16 10.19
N GLN A 391 -16.47 21.71 9.56
CA GLN A 391 -16.25 23.16 9.48
C GLN A 391 -17.46 23.88 8.87
N TYR A 392 -18.06 23.33 7.82
CA TYR A 392 -19.29 23.86 7.24
C TYR A 392 -20.45 23.83 8.25
N GLU A 393 -20.70 22.69 8.89
CA GLU A 393 -21.85 22.50 9.78
C GLU A 393 -21.73 23.28 11.11
N ILE A 394 -20.51 23.65 11.53
CA ILE A 394 -20.30 24.57 12.67
C ILE A 394 -20.29 26.05 12.26
N GLY A 395 -20.58 26.36 11.00
CA GLY A 395 -20.81 27.73 10.52
C GLY A 395 -19.59 28.48 10.01
N ILE A 396 -18.48 27.79 9.71
CA ILE A 396 -17.34 28.44 9.04
C ILE A 396 -17.74 28.77 7.58
N PRO A 397 -17.55 30.02 7.11
CA PRO A 397 -17.88 30.40 5.74
C PRO A 397 -17.22 29.49 4.72
N VAL A 398 -17.96 29.10 3.68
CA VAL A 398 -17.52 28.10 2.67
C VAL A 398 -16.15 28.42 2.06
N GLY A 399 -15.87 29.70 1.76
CA GLY A 399 -14.57 30.14 1.21
C GLY A 399 -13.40 30.13 2.21
N SER A 400 -13.66 29.88 3.50
CA SER A 400 -12.66 29.78 4.57
C SER A 400 -12.43 28.35 5.06
N ILE A 401 -13.19 27.39 4.53
CA ILE A 401 -13.05 25.96 4.85
C ILE A 401 -11.76 25.43 4.21
N ASN A 402 -10.97 24.71 5.00
CA ASN A 402 -9.64 24.25 4.61
C ASN A 402 -9.25 22.88 5.20
N GLY A 403 -10.10 22.28 6.05
CA GLY A 403 -9.82 21.00 6.70
C GLY A 403 -8.77 21.06 7.81
N TYR A 404 -8.33 22.26 8.22
CA TYR A 404 -7.38 22.43 9.31
C TYR A 404 -8.10 22.58 10.67
N PHE A 405 -7.64 21.86 11.69
CA PHE A 405 -8.16 21.96 13.07
C PHE A 405 -7.61 23.21 13.80
N GLY A 406 -7.86 24.38 13.24
CA GLY A 406 -7.38 25.66 13.76
C GLY A 406 -8.34 26.34 14.75
N PRO A 407 -8.00 27.55 15.24
CA PRO A 407 -8.79 28.28 16.25
C PRO A 407 -10.27 28.45 15.90
N GLY A 408 -10.61 28.70 14.63
CA GLY A 408 -12.00 28.80 14.19
C GLY A 408 -12.78 27.48 14.33
N THR A 409 -12.15 26.36 13.97
CA THR A 409 -12.73 25.02 14.15
C THR A 409 -12.86 24.67 15.62
N GLN A 410 -11.85 24.99 16.42
CA GLN A 410 -11.87 24.76 17.87
C GLN A 410 -12.99 25.54 18.55
N ALA A 411 -13.14 26.83 18.24
CA ALA A 411 -14.21 27.67 18.77
C ALA A 411 -15.60 27.19 18.32
N GLY A 412 -15.77 26.82 17.04
CA GLY A 412 -17.04 26.28 16.54
C GLY A 412 -17.43 24.96 17.19
N LEU A 413 -16.46 24.08 17.48
CA LEU A 413 -16.70 22.82 18.19
C LEU A 413 -16.96 23.03 19.69
N ALA A 414 -16.32 24.00 20.33
CA ALA A 414 -16.61 24.39 21.71
C ALA A 414 -17.98 25.05 21.87
N GLY A 415 -18.44 25.78 20.85
CA GLY A 415 -19.78 26.36 20.79
C GLY A 415 -20.81 25.40 20.22
N VAL A 416 -21.03 25.48 18.91
CA VAL A 416 -22.06 24.70 18.19
C VAL A 416 -21.86 23.20 18.38
N GLY A 417 -20.63 22.72 18.21
CA GLY A 417 -20.31 21.29 18.29
C GLY A 417 -20.52 20.67 19.67
N SER A 418 -20.50 21.44 20.75
CA SER A 418 -20.74 20.97 22.12
C SER A 418 -22.19 21.14 22.58
N GLY A 419 -23.05 21.72 21.73
CA GLY A 419 -24.48 21.81 21.94
C GLY A 419 -25.23 20.54 21.55
N ALA A 420 -26.57 20.64 21.49
CA ALA A 420 -27.42 19.56 21.00
C ALA A 420 -27.21 19.35 19.48
N LEU A 421 -26.66 18.20 19.10
CA LEU A 421 -26.39 17.89 17.70
C LEU A 421 -27.67 17.46 16.97
N THR A 422 -27.94 18.09 15.83
CA THR A 422 -29.06 17.77 14.94
C THR A 422 -28.58 17.64 13.48
N GLY A 423 -29.41 17.04 12.62
CA GLY A 423 -29.14 16.94 11.19
C GLY A 423 -27.77 16.34 10.86
N ASN A 424 -27.07 16.97 9.91
CA ASN A 424 -25.79 16.47 9.43
C ASN A 424 -24.68 16.52 10.47
N LEU A 425 -24.64 17.54 11.34
CA LEU A 425 -23.59 17.63 12.37
C LEU A 425 -23.63 16.43 13.33
N ARG A 426 -24.83 15.95 13.67
CA ARG A 426 -25.02 14.70 14.42
C ARG A 426 -24.47 13.50 13.65
N CYS A 427 -24.79 13.37 12.37
CA CYS A 427 -24.29 12.29 11.53
C CYS A 427 -22.76 12.31 11.43
N LEU A 428 -22.13 13.49 11.30
CA LEU A 428 -20.68 13.66 11.25
C LEU A 428 -20.01 13.26 12.58
N PHE A 429 -20.58 13.64 13.73
CA PHE A 429 -20.07 13.21 15.03
C PHE A 429 -20.08 11.68 15.16
N ARG A 430 -21.20 11.07 14.81
CA ARG A 430 -21.39 9.62 14.91
C ARG A 430 -20.55 8.86 13.88
N ALA A 431 -20.32 9.42 12.70
CA ALA A 431 -19.35 8.91 11.75
C ALA A 431 -17.91 8.97 12.29
N ALA A 432 -17.53 10.07 12.95
CA ALA A 432 -16.22 10.18 13.61
C ALA A 432 -16.04 9.12 14.70
N CYS A 433 -17.10 8.81 15.47
CA CYS A 433 -17.10 7.67 16.41
C CYS A 433 -16.91 6.33 15.70
N HIS A 434 -17.63 6.08 14.61
CA HIS A 434 -17.48 4.87 13.80
C HIS A 434 -16.06 4.71 13.25
N PHE A 435 -15.44 5.79 12.77
CA PHE A 435 -14.08 5.77 12.25
C PHE A 435 -13.00 5.53 13.32
N ASN A 436 -13.26 5.88 14.57
CA ASN A 436 -12.38 5.60 15.70
C ASN A 436 -12.67 4.24 16.37
N SER A 437 -13.43 3.38 15.71
CA SER A 437 -13.87 2.09 16.23
C SER A 437 -12.94 0.94 15.79
N PRO A 438 -12.73 -0.10 16.63
CA PRO A 438 -13.22 -0.24 18.00
C PRO A 438 -12.48 0.66 18.99
N THR A 439 -13.15 1.03 20.08
CA THR A 439 -12.48 1.51 21.29
C THR A 439 -12.27 0.34 22.26
N MET A 440 -11.44 0.48 23.29
CA MET A 440 -11.13 -0.63 24.20
C MET A 440 -11.73 -0.40 25.59
N LEU A 441 -12.50 -1.38 26.06
CA LEU A 441 -12.93 -1.47 27.44
C LEU A 441 -11.77 -1.91 28.35
N PRO A 442 -11.72 -1.43 29.61
CA PRO A 442 -10.68 -1.83 30.55
C PRO A 442 -10.76 -3.32 30.91
N GLY A 443 -9.60 -3.95 31.12
CA GLY A 443 -9.49 -5.35 31.52
C GLY A 443 -8.15 -5.97 31.09
N PRO A 444 -7.68 -7.05 31.74
CA PRO A 444 -6.60 -7.89 31.23
C PRO A 444 -7.15 -9.24 30.70
N PRO A 445 -7.29 -9.47 29.38
CA PRO A 445 -7.02 -8.54 28.27
C PRO A 445 -8.11 -7.47 28.11
N GLN A 446 -7.82 -6.42 27.37
CA GLN A 446 -8.81 -5.39 27.03
C GLN A 446 -9.82 -5.97 26.04
N THR A 447 -11.07 -5.50 26.09
CA THR A 447 -12.14 -5.97 25.19
C THR A 447 -12.50 -4.88 24.18
N PRO A 448 -12.45 -5.16 22.86
CA PRO A 448 -12.86 -4.18 21.86
C PRO A 448 -14.38 -3.96 21.91
N LEU A 449 -14.78 -2.70 21.83
CA LEU A 449 -16.16 -2.26 21.69
C LEU A 449 -16.32 -1.50 20.37
N SER A 450 -17.02 -2.14 19.43
CA SER A 450 -17.35 -1.54 18.14
C SER A 450 -18.51 -0.56 18.26
N TYR A 451 -18.48 0.49 17.44
CA TYR A 451 -19.56 1.46 17.30
C TYR A 451 -20.68 0.80 16.50
N HIS A 452 -21.94 1.04 16.89
CA HIS A 452 -23.08 0.43 16.25
C HIS A 452 -23.50 1.25 15.01
N PRO A 453 -23.26 0.77 13.77
CA PRO A 453 -23.42 1.59 12.56
C PRO A 453 -24.81 2.23 12.36
N PRO A 454 -25.94 1.56 12.66
CA PRO A 454 -27.27 2.17 12.56
C PRO A 454 -27.44 3.44 13.41
N ASP A 455 -26.62 3.63 14.44
CA ASP A 455 -26.67 4.84 15.26
C ASP A 455 -26.28 6.09 14.44
N ILE A 456 -25.51 5.99 13.36
CA ILE A 456 -25.05 7.15 12.57
C ILE A 456 -26.23 8.00 12.08
N VAL A 457 -27.26 7.36 11.53
CA VAL A 457 -28.40 8.04 10.88
C VAL A 457 -29.61 8.20 11.79
N THR A 458 -29.65 7.49 12.92
CA THR A 458 -30.79 7.53 13.85
C THR A 458 -30.93 8.89 14.51
N ASP A 459 -32.10 9.51 14.49
CA ASP A 459 -32.30 10.82 15.12
C ASP A 459 -32.16 10.77 16.64
N ALA A 460 -32.76 9.75 17.26
CA ALA A 460 -32.71 9.54 18.70
C ALA A 460 -31.27 9.24 19.18
N GLN A 461 -31.00 9.63 20.42
CA GLN A 461 -29.80 9.18 21.13
C GLN A 461 -30.04 7.77 21.64
N THR A 462 -29.23 6.82 21.17
CA THR A 462 -29.36 5.40 21.52
C THR A 462 -28.43 5.05 22.69
N ALA A 463 -28.78 4.01 23.44
CA ALA A 463 -27.93 3.53 24.54
C ALA A 463 -26.57 3.00 24.04
N THR A 464 -26.54 2.40 22.85
CA THR A 464 -25.32 1.92 22.18
C THR A 464 -24.37 3.07 21.83
N HIS A 465 -24.90 4.19 21.33
CA HIS A 465 -24.12 5.40 21.07
C HIS A 465 -23.48 5.93 22.34
N VAL A 466 -24.27 6.11 23.41
CA VAL A 466 -23.79 6.65 24.69
C VAL A 466 -22.73 5.74 25.31
N ALA A 467 -22.98 4.43 25.33
CA ALA A 467 -22.05 3.45 25.87
C ALA A 467 -20.70 3.49 25.13
N TRP A 468 -20.72 3.60 23.80
CA TRP A 468 -19.50 3.71 23.03
C TRP A 468 -18.75 5.02 23.31
N VAL A 469 -19.44 6.16 23.35
CA VAL A 469 -18.81 7.46 23.66
C VAL A 469 -18.17 7.44 25.05
N GLN A 470 -18.84 6.88 26.06
CA GLN A 470 -18.29 6.75 27.40
C GLN A 470 -17.05 5.84 27.43
N ALA A 471 -17.09 4.72 26.73
CA ALA A 471 -15.93 3.82 26.60
C ALA A 471 -14.75 4.50 25.90
N PHE A 472 -15.02 5.24 24.81
CA PHE A 472 -14.00 5.99 24.09
C PHE A 472 -13.37 7.09 24.95
N GLN A 473 -14.18 7.82 25.71
CA GLN A 473 -13.70 8.85 26.64
C GLN A 473 -12.80 8.26 27.73
N ALA A 474 -13.24 7.15 28.34
CA ALA A 474 -12.46 6.44 29.35
C ALA A 474 -11.15 5.91 28.76
N PHE A 475 -11.21 5.25 27.59
CA PHE A 475 -10.04 4.71 26.91
C PHE A 475 -9.03 5.80 26.55
N SER A 476 -9.49 6.98 26.14
CA SER A 476 -8.65 8.12 25.71
C SER A 476 -8.15 9.00 26.86
N GLN A 477 -8.53 8.69 28.11
CA GLN A 477 -8.21 9.47 29.31
C GLN A 477 -8.72 10.92 29.23
N ILE A 478 -9.98 11.08 28.83
CA ILE A 478 -10.70 12.37 28.84
C ILE A 478 -11.95 12.25 29.74
N PRO A 479 -12.59 13.35 30.15
CA PRO A 479 -13.78 13.30 31.01
C PRO A 479 -14.88 12.41 30.42
N VAL A 480 -15.39 11.47 31.23
CA VAL A 480 -16.44 10.52 30.83
C VAL A 480 -17.80 11.15 31.03
N THR A 481 -18.29 11.85 30.02
CA THR A 481 -19.58 12.57 30.02
C THR A 481 -20.67 11.86 29.23
N GLY A 482 -20.30 10.97 28.30
CA GLY A 482 -21.22 10.42 27.29
C GLY A 482 -21.68 11.45 26.26
N ALA A 483 -21.05 12.62 26.19
CA ALA A 483 -21.47 13.74 25.36
C ALA A 483 -20.38 14.18 24.35
N ASN A 484 -20.82 14.94 23.35
CA ASN A 484 -20.02 15.53 22.27
C ASN A 484 -19.28 16.82 22.68
N ASN A 485 -18.70 16.87 23.88
CA ASN A 485 -17.92 18.03 24.32
C ASN A 485 -16.70 18.28 23.40
N TYR A 486 -16.17 19.50 23.39
CA TYR A 486 -14.98 19.87 22.61
C TYR A 486 -13.83 18.86 22.74
N THR A 487 -13.51 18.43 23.96
CA THR A 487 -12.43 17.45 24.18
C THR A 487 -12.72 16.10 23.51
N THR A 488 -13.99 15.66 23.46
CA THR A 488 -14.40 14.45 22.72
C THR A 488 -14.20 14.65 21.21
N TRP A 489 -14.63 15.79 20.67
CA TRP A 489 -14.43 16.13 19.26
C TRP A 489 -12.95 16.17 18.88
N ALA A 490 -12.13 16.89 19.65
CA ALA A 490 -10.71 17.01 19.39
C ALA A 490 -10.06 15.61 19.39
N GLN A 491 -10.40 14.76 20.36
CA GLN A 491 -9.85 13.40 20.47
C GLN A 491 -10.24 12.48 19.30
N LEU A 492 -11.43 12.66 18.73
CA LEU A 492 -11.89 11.93 17.54
C LEU A 492 -11.22 12.40 16.26
N LEU A 493 -10.89 13.70 16.17
CA LEU A 493 -10.54 14.35 14.91
C LEU A 493 -9.05 14.60 14.69
N VAL A 494 -8.26 14.75 15.75
CA VAL A 494 -6.81 15.02 15.66
C VAL A 494 -6.02 14.18 16.66
N SER A 495 -4.80 13.79 16.31
CA SER A 495 -3.99 12.87 17.12
C SER A 495 -3.58 13.44 18.49
N THR A 496 -3.46 14.77 18.59
CA THR A 496 -3.24 15.50 19.85
C THR A 496 -4.41 15.39 20.82
N GLY A 497 -5.62 15.18 20.30
CA GLY A 497 -6.82 15.56 21.03
C GLY A 497 -6.80 17.05 21.38
N ASP A 498 -7.36 17.37 22.55
CA ASP A 498 -7.26 18.70 23.13
C ASP A 498 -5.84 18.93 23.69
N SER A 499 -5.03 19.67 22.93
CA SER A 499 -3.63 19.98 23.31
C SER A 499 -3.49 20.79 24.61
N ALA A 500 -4.57 21.38 25.12
CA ALA A 500 -4.57 22.10 26.39
C ALA A 500 -4.94 21.21 27.59
N ARG A 501 -5.32 19.94 27.36
CA ARG A 501 -5.73 19.04 28.44
C ARG A 501 -4.57 18.76 29.41
N PRO A 502 -4.83 18.58 30.71
CA PRO A 502 -3.80 18.14 31.65
C PRO A 502 -3.21 16.79 31.23
N ALA A 503 -1.93 16.61 31.51
CA ALA A 503 -1.26 15.34 31.32
C ALA A 503 -0.38 15.01 32.54
N GLY A 504 -0.36 13.74 32.91
CA GLY A 504 0.43 13.23 34.03
C GLY A 504 1.87 12.84 33.66
N GLY A 505 2.21 12.85 32.37
CA GLY A 505 3.53 12.51 31.86
C GLY A 505 4.18 13.66 31.08
N CYS A 506 5.48 13.55 30.89
CA CYS A 506 6.27 14.42 30.02
C CYS A 506 7.54 13.72 29.56
N ASP A 507 8.19 14.24 28.53
CA ASP A 507 9.57 13.88 28.19
C ASP A 507 10.39 15.13 27.84
N CYS A 508 11.71 15.02 27.97
CA CYS A 508 12.62 16.08 27.58
C CYS A 508 14.05 15.57 27.38
N ILE A 509 14.88 16.35 26.69
CA ILE A 509 16.32 16.11 26.56
C ILE A 509 17.11 16.54 27.81
N THR A 510 16.52 17.39 28.65
CA THR A 510 17.20 18.06 29.76
C THR A 510 17.30 17.15 30.99
N GLU A 511 18.46 17.15 31.66
CA GLU A 511 18.67 16.40 32.90
C GLU A 511 17.70 16.82 34.01
N ILE A 512 17.10 15.84 34.69
CA ILE A 512 16.23 16.03 35.86
C ILE A 512 17.07 16.09 37.14
N THR A 513 17.39 17.31 37.56
CA THR A 513 17.99 17.60 38.86
C THR A 513 16.94 17.53 39.99
N PRO A 514 17.31 17.52 41.28
CA PRO A 514 16.34 17.53 42.38
C PRO A 514 15.36 18.71 42.31
N GLN A 515 15.85 19.89 41.91
CA GLN A 515 15.01 21.07 41.73
C GLN A 515 14.01 20.86 40.59
N ARG A 516 14.47 20.38 39.44
CA ARG A 516 13.60 20.11 38.27
C ARG A 516 12.57 19.03 38.57
N GLY A 517 12.96 17.95 39.26
CA GLY A 517 12.03 16.91 39.71
C GLY A 517 10.91 17.46 40.59
N ASN A 518 11.25 18.31 41.56
CA ASN A 518 10.25 18.97 42.42
C ASN A 518 9.34 19.92 41.62
N GLN A 519 9.87 20.64 40.63
CA GLN A 519 9.10 21.51 39.75
C GLN A 519 8.12 20.72 38.89
N LEU A 520 8.55 19.60 38.31
CA LEU A 520 7.67 18.71 37.54
C LEU A 520 6.56 18.14 38.42
N TRP A 521 6.89 17.64 39.62
CA TRP A 521 5.90 17.11 40.56
C TRP A 521 4.85 18.16 40.94
N ALA A 522 5.30 19.37 41.27
CA ALA A 522 4.44 20.49 41.62
C ALA A 522 3.53 20.93 40.45
N ALA A 523 4.00 20.80 39.21
CA ALA A 523 3.21 21.06 38.00
C ALA A 523 2.21 19.94 37.66
N GLY A 524 2.18 18.85 38.44
CA GLY A 524 1.21 17.76 38.26
C GLY A 524 1.76 16.55 37.51
N TYR A 525 3.01 16.58 37.06
CA TYR A 525 3.66 15.42 36.43
C TYR A 525 3.94 14.32 37.44
N ARG A 526 3.81 13.07 36.99
CA ARG A 526 3.99 11.85 37.78
C ARG A 526 4.94 10.87 37.11
N ILE A 527 5.20 11.04 35.82
CA ILE A 527 6.14 10.24 35.06
C ILE A 527 6.92 11.14 34.09
N VAL A 528 8.21 10.88 33.90
CA VAL A 528 9.09 11.62 32.99
C VAL A 528 9.87 10.68 32.06
N GLY A 529 9.96 11.04 30.80
CA GLY A 529 10.67 10.33 29.75
C GLY A 529 12.08 10.89 29.60
N ARG A 530 13.07 10.00 29.55
CA ARG A 530 14.47 10.38 29.36
C ARG A 530 15.16 9.44 28.39
N TYR A 531 16.04 10.00 27.58
CA TYR A 531 16.80 9.27 26.55
C TYR A 531 17.92 8.46 27.21
N LEU A 532 17.98 7.16 26.97
CA LEU A 532 19.02 6.29 27.54
C LEU A 532 20.42 6.63 27.05
N ASP A 533 20.56 7.18 25.84
CA ASP A 533 21.87 7.42 25.25
C ASP A 533 21.87 8.52 24.17
N GLU A 534 23.07 8.97 23.82
CA GLU A 534 23.39 9.92 22.74
C GLU A 534 24.65 9.42 22.03
N HIS A 535 24.54 9.06 20.75
CA HIS A 535 25.67 8.54 19.98
C HIS A 535 26.70 9.59 19.56
N LEU A 536 26.29 10.86 19.54
CA LEU A 536 27.15 11.96 19.11
C LEU A 536 28.14 12.34 20.21
N PRO A 537 29.41 12.64 19.88
CA PRO A 537 30.36 13.16 20.86
C PRO A 537 30.02 14.62 21.21
N PRO A 538 30.42 15.11 22.40
CA PRO A 538 30.19 16.51 22.80
C PRO A 538 30.79 17.58 21.87
N THR A 539 31.73 17.19 21.01
CA THR A 539 32.34 18.05 19.99
C THR A 539 31.50 18.18 18.72
N ASP A 540 30.48 17.35 18.53
CA ASP A 540 29.60 17.38 17.37
C ASP A 540 28.61 18.56 17.46
N PRO A 541 28.42 19.35 16.40
CA PRO A 541 27.50 20.49 16.42
C PRO A 541 26.03 20.11 16.65
N TYR A 542 25.65 18.85 16.43
CA TYR A 542 24.30 18.33 16.66
C TYR A 542 24.16 17.59 18.00
N PHE A 543 25.18 17.61 18.86
CA PHE A 543 25.13 17.02 20.19
C PHE A 543 24.11 17.74 21.09
N LEU A 544 23.08 17.02 21.55
CA LEU A 544 21.99 17.60 22.35
C LEU A 544 22.19 17.39 23.86
N ASN A 545 23.22 16.65 24.27
CA ASN A 545 23.45 16.24 25.65
C ASN A 545 22.24 15.51 26.28
N LYS A 546 21.42 14.84 25.45
CA LYS A 546 20.10 14.33 25.86
C LYS A 546 20.13 13.12 26.78
N ALA A 547 21.23 12.36 26.76
CA ALA A 547 21.37 11.11 27.50
C ALA A 547 21.12 11.29 29.01
N LEU A 548 20.44 10.32 29.60
CA LEU A 548 20.20 10.15 31.03
C LEU A 548 21.54 10.12 31.78
N LYS A 549 21.64 10.85 32.89
CA LYS A 549 22.90 11.01 33.63
C LYS A 549 23.05 9.97 34.75
N PRO A 550 24.29 9.64 35.15
CA PRO A 550 24.53 8.84 36.34
C PRO A 550 23.84 9.44 37.57
N GLY A 551 23.08 8.63 38.32
CA GLY A 551 22.31 9.08 39.48
C GLY A 551 20.98 9.78 39.17
N GLU A 552 20.75 10.25 37.94
CA GLU A 552 19.50 10.89 37.51
C GLU A 552 18.25 10.01 37.75
N PRO A 553 18.25 8.68 37.47
CA PRO A 553 17.09 7.84 37.78
C PRO A 553 16.70 7.90 39.26
N GLN A 554 17.66 7.90 40.18
CA GLN A 554 17.37 7.98 41.62
C GLN A 554 16.83 9.37 41.97
N THR A 555 17.35 10.44 41.37
CA THR A 555 16.84 11.80 41.53
C THR A 555 15.38 11.92 41.10
N ILE A 556 15.02 11.32 39.96
CA ILE A 556 13.64 11.26 39.47
C ILE A 556 12.73 10.56 40.51
N LEU A 557 13.13 9.38 40.99
CA LEU A 557 12.35 8.63 41.97
C LEU A 557 12.24 9.37 43.32
N ASN A 558 13.31 10.02 43.76
CA ASN A 558 13.32 10.80 45.01
C ASN A 558 12.36 12.00 44.97
N ALA A 559 12.10 12.56 43.78
CA ALA A 559 11.10 13.60 43.58
C ALA A 559 9.65 13.05 43.54
N GLY A 560 9.47 11.74 43.68
CA GLY A 560 8.17 11.06 43.59
C GLY A 560 7.73 10.74 42.16
N LEU A 561 8.54 11.08 41.15
CA LEU A 561 8.25 10.80 39.75
C LEU A 561 8.62 9.36 39.39
N ARG A 562 8.01 8.86 38.32
CA ARG A 562 8.43 7.64 37.63
C ARG A 562 9.23 7.96 36.38
N LEU A 563 10.00 6.99 35.87
CA LEU A 563 10.80 7.15 34.64
C LEU A 563 10.30 6.19 33.54
N PHE A 564 10.16 6.66 32.30
CA PHE A 564 10.13 5.76 31.13
C PHE A 564 11.35 6.00 30.23
N PRO A 565 12.10 4.95 29.88
CA PRO A 565 13.30 5.09 29.05
C PRO A 565 12.96 5.19 27.56
N ILE A 566 13.56 6.16 26.88
CA ILE A 566 13.46 6.38 25.43
C ILE A 566 14.79 6.04 24.78
N PHE A 567 14.77 5.45 23.58
CA PHE A 567 15.94 5.23 22.75
C PHE A 567 15.72 5.78 21.34
N GLN A 568 16.57 6.72 20.93
CA GLN A 568 16.47 7.37 19.62
C GLN A 568 17.83 7.77 19.07
N TYR A 569 18.30 7.04 18.06
CA TYR A 569 19.42 7.43 17.20
C TYR A 569 18.91 7.67 15.78
N ASN A 570 19.08 8.89 15.26
CA ASN A 570 18.77 9.28 13.88
C ASN A 570 17.38 8.80 13.39
N GLY A 571 16.36 8.87 14.25
CA GLY A 571 15.05 8.28 14.02
C GLY A 571 14.17 8.98 12.97
N THR A 572 14.69 9.97 12.25
CA THR A 572 13.93 10.89 11.40
C THR A 572 13.98 10.55 9.90
N GLN A 573 14.64 9.45 9.51
CA GLN A 573 14.83 9.08 8.10
C GLN A 573 14.80 7.55 7.91
N LEU A 574 14.16 7.11 6.82
CA LEU A 574 13.98 5.69 6.46
C LEU A 574 15.27 4.86 6.50
N GLY A 575 16.38 5.39 5.96
CA GLY A 575 17.67 4.69 5.90
C GLY A 575 18.31 4.37 7.26
N ASN A 576 17.75 4.89 8.35
CA ASN A 576 18.15 4.55 9.71
C ASN A 576 17.43 3.33 10.31
N PHE A 577 16.43 2.81 9.61
CA PHE A 577 15.68 1.63 10.01
C PHE A 577 16.14 0.43 9.17
N THR A 578 17.04 -0.37 9.74
CA THR A 578 17.47 -1.65 9.18
C THR A 578 17.57 -2.68 10.30
N HIS A 579 17.49 -3.96 9.96
CA HIS A 579 17.63 -5.04 10.95
C HIS A 579 18.94 -4.94 11.74
N GLN A 580 20.08 -4.70 11.07
CA GLN A 580 21.38 -4.58 11.75
C GLN A 580 21.40 -3.39 12.71
N LYS A 581 20.90 -2.21 12.29
CA LYS A 581 20.79 -1.05 13.19
C LYS A 581 19.88 -1.35 14.38
N GLY A 582 18.78 -2.09 14.18
CA GLY A 582 17.91 -2.54 15.26
C GLY A 582 18.61 -3.45 16.27
N LEU A 583 19.41 -4.39 15.78
CA LEU A 583 20.23 -5.27 16.62
C LEU A 583 21.23 -4.47 17.46
N ASP A 584 21.98 -3.58 16.83
CA ASP A 584 22.99 -2.74 17.50
C ASP A 584 22.37 -1.81 18.54
N GLN A 585 21.27 -1.15 18.19
CA GLN A 585 20.56 -0.21 19.05
C GLN A 585 19.84 -0.91 20.20
N GLY A 586 19.25 -2.09 19.97
CA GLY A 586 18.67 -2.91 21.03
C GLY A 586 19.72 -3.37 22.06
N ASN A 587 20.91 -3.76 21.61
CA ASN A 587 22.03 -4.09 22.49
C ASN A 587 22.48 -2.88 23.31
N ARG A 588 22.63 -1.71 22.66
CA ARG A 588 23.03 -0.47 23.33
C ARG A 588 22.01 -0.04 24.39
N ALA A 589 20.72 -0.07 24.04
CA ALA A 589 19.63 0.26 24.95
C ALA A 589 19.63 -0.65 26.18
N HIS A 590 19.82 -1.96 25.99
CA HIS A 590 19.95 -2.91 27.10
C HIS A 590 21.11 -2.53 28.03
N LEU A 591 22.31 -2.34 27.48
CA LEU A 591 23.50 -2.03 28.28
C LEU A 591 23.32 -0.74 29.09
N LYS A 592 22.77 0.30 28.46
CA LYS A 592 22.49 1.58 29.12
C LYS A 592 21.41 1.47 30.20
N ALA A 593 20.36 0.70 29.96
CA ALA A 593 19.34 0.43 30.97
C ALA A 593 19.93 -0.32 32.20
N VAL A 594 20.83 -1.28 31.99
CA VAL A 594 21.55 -1.96 33.08
C VAL A 594 22.47 -0.99 33.82
N GLU A 595 23.25 -0.17 33.09
CA GLU A 595 24.14 0.85 33.66
C GLU A 595 23.38 1.82 34.59
N HIS A 596 22.16 2.20 34.21
CA HIS A 596 21.27 3.04 35.01
C HIS A 596 20.46 2.29 36.08
N ARG A 597 20.72 0.99 36.28
CA ARG A 597 20.06 0.12 37.27
C ARG A 597 18.55 0.03 37.07
N LEU A 598 18.08 0.08 35.82
CA LEU A 598 16.67 -0.11 35.51
C LEU A 598 16.31 -1.59 35.70
N PRO A 599 15.24 -1.90 36.46
CA PRO A 599 14.89 -3.27 36.81
C PRO A 599 14.42 -4.08 35.60
N ALA A 600 14.49 -5.41 35.72
CA ALA A 600 13.95 -6.31 34.71
C ALA A 600 12.44 -6.08 34.49
N GLY A 601 11.98 -6.27 33.26
CA GLY A 601 10.59 -6.09 32.84
C GLY A 601 10.23 -4.66 32.38
N VAL A 602 11.14 -3.69 32.54
CA VAL A 602 10.96 -2.32 32.03
C VAL A 602 10.81 -2.30 30.51
N CYS A 603 9.93 -1.42 30.02
CA CYS A 603 9.73 -1.18 28.60
C CYS A 603 10.60 -0.01 28.13
N ILE A 604 11.35 -0.19 27.03
CA ILE A 604 12.16 0.86 26.40
C ILE A 604 11.50 1.27 25.08
N TYR A 605 11.19 2.56 24.90
CA TYR A 605 10.52 3.06 23.70
C TYR A 605 11.54 3.40 22.62
N PHE A 606 11.51 2.69 21.49
CA PHE A 606 12.36 2.97 20.33
C PHE A 606 11.61 3.86 19.34
N ALA A 607 12.27 4.93 18.90
CA ALA A 607 11.63 6.03 18.18
C ALA A 607 11.67 5.89 16.65
N VAL A 608 10.50 6.04 16.03
CA VAL A 608 10.26 6.29 14.60
C VAL A 608 9.68 7.70 14.47
N ASP A 609 10.54 8.67 14.24
CA ASP A 609 10.24 10.09 14.42
C ASP A 609 10.14 10.84 13.08
N TYR A 610 9.33 10.31 12.18
CA TYR A 610 8.98 10.93 10.89
C TYR A 610 7.64 10.39 10.37
N ASP A 611 7.11 11.00 9.31
CA ASP A 611 5.87 10.54 8.66
C ASP A 611 6.08 9.26 7.83
N ALA A 612 6.19 8.13 8.51
CA ALA A 612 6.35 6.82 7.88
C ALA A 612 5.04 6.34 7.25
N LEU A 613 5.12 5.94 5.98
CA LEU A 613 4.02 5.34 5.22
C LEU A 613 4.01 3.82 5.39
N ASP A 614 2.93 3.13 4.97
CA ASP A 614 2.87 1.65 5.07
C ASP A 614 4.04 0.96 4.35
N ILE A 615 4.47 1.50 3.20
CA ILE A 615 5.62 0.96 2.48
C ILE A 615 6.93 1.06 3.27
N ASP A 616 7.11 2.14 4.04
CA ASP A 616 8.26 2.31 4.93
C ASP A 616 8.20 1.33 6.10
N ILE A 617 6.99 1.09 6.62
CA ILE A 617 6.74 0.15 7.72
C ILE A 617 7.13 -1.26 7.31
N ASP A 618 6.66 -1.71 6.15
CA ASP A 618 6.94 -3.06 5.65
C ASP A 618 8.39 -3.25 5.20
N SER A 619 9.00 -2.26 4.54
CA SER A 619 10.35 -2.40 3.98
C SER A 619 11.48 -2.25 4.99
N ASN A 620 11.33 -1.40 6.01
CA ASN A 620 12.45 -0.97 6.85
C ASN A 620 12.14 -0.98 8.35
N ILE A 621 10.98 -0.45 8.77
CA ILE A 621 10.69 -0.27 10.20
C ILE A 621 10.41 -1.62 10.88
N LYS A 622 9.63 -2.52 10.26
CA LYS A 622 9.44 -3.89 10.75
C LYS A 622 10.77 -4.64 10.90
N PRO A 623 11.63 -4.73 9.86
CA PRO A 623 12.97 -5.33 10.00
C PRO A 623 13.81 -4.72 11.13
N TYR A 624 13.77 -3.40 11.32
CA TYR A 624 14.46 -2.74 12.42
C TYR A 624 13.95 -3.24 13.79
N PHE A 625 12.64 -3.28 14.01
CA PHE A 625 12.08 -3.77 15.28
C PHE A 625 12.29 -5.27 15.50
N ASP A 626 12.35 -6.08 14.43
CA ASP A 626 12.76 -7.49 14.53
C ASP A 626 14.20 -7.60 15.06
N GLY A 627 15.11 -6.74 14.60
CA GLY A 627 16.47 -6.62 15.11
C GLY A 627 16.52 -6.20 16.58
N VAL A 628 15.71 -5.20 16.99
CA VAL A 628 15.58 -4.79 18.40
C VAL A 628 15.11 -5.95 19.27
N ARG A 629 14.06 -6.66 18.84
CA ARG A 629 13.54 -7.84 19.53
C ARG A 629 14.61 -8.93 19.66
N ALA A 630 15.35 -9.20 18.59
CA ALA A 630 16.44 -10.18 18.59
C ALA A 630 17.57 -9.80 19.57
N ALA A 631 17.95 -8.52 19.63
CA ALA A 631 18.96 -8.03 20.56
C ALA A 631 18.54 -8.26 22.03
N LEU A 632 17.33 -7.83 22.38
CA LEU A 632 16.82 -7.96 23.74
C LEU A 632 16.64 -9.44 24.13
N ALA A 633 16.21 -10.29 23.20
CA ALA A 633 16.12 -11.72 23.40
C ALA A 633 17.49 -12.38 23.61
N GLY A 634 18.50 -11.99 22.82
CA GLY A 634 19.89 -12.45 22.98
C GLY A 634 20.50 -12.07 24.32
N LEU A 635 19.98 -11.03 24.97
CA LEU A 635 20.37 -10.57 26.31
C LEU A 635 19.36 -10.99 27.40
N GLY A 636 18.68 -12.13 27.18
CA GLY A 636 17.86 -12.80 28.20
C GLY A 636 16.48 -12.20 28.41
N ASN A 637 15.98 -11.36 27.50
CA ASN A 637 14.68 -10.68 27.61
C ASN A 637 14.52 -9.87 28.91
N ARG A 638 15.62 -9.31 29.42
CA ARG A 638 15.58 -8.48 30.65
C ARG A 638 14.64 -7.29 30.50
N TYR A 639 14.56 -6.70 29.30
CA TYR A 639 13.70 -5.55 29.00
C TYR A 639 12.75 -5.89 27.85
N ALA A 640 11.57 -5.27 27.86
CA ALA A 640 10.67 -5.27 26.73
C ALA A 640 10.93 -4.04 25.85
N PHE A 641 10.59 -4.11 24.56
CA PHE A 641 10.56 -2.93 23.71
C PHE A 641 9.14 -2.38 23.56
N GLY A 642 9.04 -1.07 23.53
CA GLY A 642 7.90 -0.30 23.06
C GLY A 642 8.28 0.48 21.81
N VAL A 643 7.30 1.11 21.20
CA VAL A 643 7.47 1.91 19.99
C VAL A 643 7.01 3.34 20.24
N TYR A 644 7.81 4.31 19.79
CA TYR A 644 7.36 5.68 19.58
C TYR A 644 7.16 5.94 18.10
N GLY A 645 6.02 6.54 17.74
CA GLY A 645 5.73 6.92 16.36
C GLY A 645 4.26 7.29 16.13
N SER A 646 3.89 7.47 14.86
CA SER A 646 2.50 7.71 14.47
C SER A 646 1.59 6.54 14.88
N ARG A 647 0.26 6.78 14.96
CA ARG A 647 -0.72 5.75 15.33
C ARG A 647 -0.57 4.49 14.47
N ASN A 648 -0.39 4.63 13.15
CA ASN A 648 -0.19 3.49 12.24
C ASN A 648 1.08 2.69 12.57
N VAL A 649 2.23 3.37 12.73
CA VAL A 649 3.49 2.71 13.13
C VAL A 649 3.31 1.94 14.43
N CYS A 650 2.72 2.58 15.45
CA CYS A 650 2.45 1.96 16.74
C CYS A 650 1.54 0.72 16.61
N ILE A 651 0.46 0.80 15.84
CA ILE A 651 -0.48 -0.32 15.60
C ILE A 651 0.24 -1.47 14.90
N ARG A 652 0.92 -1.21 13.78
CA ARG A 652 1.57 -2.23 12.94
C ARG A 652 2.69 -2.93 13.70
N ILE A 653 3.59 -2.20 14.34
CA ILE A 653 4.71 -2.79 15.08
C ILE A 653 4.24 -3.58 16.30
N SER A 654 3.20 -3.10 16.99
CA SER A 654 2.60 -3.85 18.11
C SER A 654 2.00 -5.17 17.65
N ARG A 655 1.23 -5.17 16.55
CA ARG A 655 0.56 -6.37 16.04
C ARG A 655 1.49 -7.38 15.38
N GLU A 656 2.51 -6.91 14.68
CA GLU A 656 3.31 -7.77 13.79
C GLU A 656 4.69 -8.10 14.31
N VAL A 657 5.25 -7.27 15.18
CA VAL A 657 6.58 -7.51 15.78
C VAL A 657 6.47 -7.79 17.28
N GLY A 658 5.45 -7.24 17.95
CA GLY A 658 5.12 -7.52 19.35
C GLY A 658 5.59 -6.44 20.32
N ALA A 659 5.56 -5.16 19.92
CA ALA A 659 5.82 -4.06 20.86
C ALA A 659 4.86 -4.11 22.05
N ARG A 660 5.40 -4.02 23.26
CA ARG A 660 4.61 -4.15 24.50
C ARG A 660 3.69 -2.95 24.71
N TRP A 661 4.22 -1.75 24.49
CA TRP A 661 3.51 -0.48 24.68
C TRP A 661 3.82 0.51 23.56
N SER A 662 2.89 1.44 23.32
CA SER A 662 3.03 2.51 22.33
C SER A 662 3.08 3.89 23.00
N LEU A 663 4.13 4.66 22.71
CA LEU A 663 4.21 6.11 22.94
C LEU A 663 3.81 6.79 21.62
N VAL A 664 2.62 7.37 21.59
CA VAL A 664 2.07 7.92 20.33
C VAL A 664 2.63 9.33 20.10
N SER A 665 3.16 9.60 18.90
CA SER A 665 3.54 10.94 18.43
C SER A 665 2.26 11.72 18.07
N GLY A 666 1.48 12.09 19.08
CA GLY A 666 0.18 12.74 18.92
C GLY A 666 0.28 14.17 18.39
N MET A 667 1.32 14.91 18.74
CA MET A 667 1.56 16.29 18.29
C MET A 667 1.87 16.40 16.81
N SER A 668 2.30 15.32 16.19
CA SER A 668 2.52 15.21 14.74
C SER A 668 1.20 14.98 13.99
N TRP A 669 0.21 15.85 14.19
CA TRP A 669 -1.14 15.71 13.60
C TRP A 669 -1.17 15.77 12.07
N GLY A 670 -0.10 16.28 11.45
CA GLY A 670 0.08 16.29 10.00
C GLY A 670 0.59 14.97 9.42
N TYR A 671 1.10 14.04 10.25
CA TYR A 671 1.62 12.75 9.77
C TYR A 671 0.47 11.91 9.20
N SER A 672 0.68 11.37 8.02
CA SER A 672 -0.20 10.43 7.33
C SER A 672 -0.59 9.25 8.23
N GLY A 673 0.37 8.70 9.00
CA GLY A 673 0.10 7.62 9.95
C GLY A 673 -0.75 8.00 11.17
N ASN A 674 -1.10 9.27 11.34
CA ASN A 674 -2.04 9.76 12.37
C ASN A 674 -3.42 10.10 11.79
N LEU A 675 -3.54 10.27 10.47
CA LEU A 675 -4.77 10.61 9.77
C LEU A 675 -5.43 9.34 9.25
N GLY A 676 -6.56 8.95 9.83
CA GLY A 676 -7.25 7.71 9.45
C GLY A 676 -7.06 6.52 10.40
N PHE A 677 -6.28 6.70 11.47
CA PHE A 677 -5.93 5.62 12.40
C PHE A 677 -6.45 5.91 13.82
N PRO A 678 -7.07 4.93 14.51
CA PRO A 678 -7.49 5.08 15.90
C PRO A 678 -6.29 5.06 16.86
N LEU A 679 -6.51 5.40 18.13
CA LEU A 679 -5.49 5.19 19.16
C LEU A 679 -5.11 3.68 19.25
N PRO A 680 -3.82 3.33 19.30
CA PRO A 680 -3.38 1.93 19.42
C PRO A 680 -3.93 1.27 20.69
N GLU A 681 -4.34 0.01 20.64
CA GLU A 681 -4.83 -0.72 21.81
C GLU A 681 -3.88 -0.65 23.02
N ASN A 682 -2.58 -0.79 22.77
CA ASN A 682 -1.53 -0.75 23.78
C ASN A 682 -0.91 0.66 23.97
N TRP A 683 -1.60 1.75 23.63
CA TRP A 683 -1.09 3.09 23.90
C TRP A 683 -0.90 3.29 25.42
N SER A 684 0.30 3.68 25.84
CA SER A 684 0.63 3.95 27.25
C SER A 684 0.82 5.44 27.48
N LEU A 685 1.36 6.12 26.48
CA LEU A 685 1.65 7.54 26.48
C LEU A 685 1.22 8.12 25.12
N ASN A 686 0.76 9.37 25.11
CA ASN A 686 0.48 10.12 23.90
C ASN A 686 1.04 11.52 24.05
N GLN A 687 2.05 11.85 23.25
CA GLN A 687 2.73 13.14 23.23
C GLN A 687 1.86 14.15 22.49
N ILE A 688 1.32 15.16 23.16
CA ILE A 688 0.25 16.02 22.60
C ILE A 688 0.67 17.48 22.37
N ARG A 689 1.77 17.94 22.97
CA ARG A 689 2.21 19.33 22.89
C ARG A 689 3.65 19.49 23.36
N GLU A 690 4.47 20.18 22.57
CA GLU A 690 5.75 20.73 23.01
C GLU A 690 5.55 22.17 23.53
N TYR A 691 6.24 22.52 24.62
CA TYR A 691 6.27 23.90 25.12
C TYR A 691 7.51 24.19 25.97
N GLU A 692 7.82 25.47 26.14
CA GLU A 692 8.87 25.91 27.06
C GLU A 692 8.30 25.93 28.50
N PHE A 693 8.66 24.93 29.31
CA PHE A 693 8.17 24.79 30.69
C PHE A 693 8.77 25.85 31.62
N ALA A 694 10.03 26.19 31.39
CA ALA A 694 10.75 27.31 32.01
C ALA A 694 11.80 27.82 31.00
N PRO A 695 12.32 29.05 31.15
CA PRO A 695 13.33 29.59 30.24
C PRO A 695 14.49 28.61 30.01
N GLY A 696 14.68 28.18 28.75
CA GLY A 696 15.72 27.21 28.35
C GLY A 696 15.42 25.75 28.73
N TRP A 697 14.19 25.42 29.12
CA TRP A 697 13.73 24.06 29.41
C TRP A 697 12.46 23.74 28.62
N GLY A 698 12.68 23.23 27.40
CA GLY A 698 11.63 22.62 26.58
C GLY A 698 11.16 21.29 27.18
N LEU A 699 9.86 21.05 27.08
CA LEU A 699 9.20 19.87 27.59
C LEU A 699 8.07 19.45 26.64
N ASP A 700 7.99 18.15 26.40
CA ASP A 700 6.89 17.53 25.70
C ASP A 700 5.85 17.02 26.70
N HIS A 701 4.58 17.26 26.40
CA HIS A 701 3.46 16.96 27.28
C HIS A 701 2.86 15.61 26.90
N ASP A 702 2.97 14.61 27.79
CA ASP A 702 2.52 13.24 27.53
C ASP A 702 1.32 12.86 28.38
N VAL A 703 0.22 12.50 27.72
CA VAL A 703 -0.91 11.88 28.41
C VAL A 703 -0.52 10.46 28.78
N TRP A 704 -0.37 10.20 30.06
CA TRP A 704 -0.08 8.87 30.60
C TRP A 704 -1.37 8.11 30.92
N ARG A 705 -1.55 6.95 30.30
CA ARG A 705 -2.75 6.13 30.46
C ARG A 705 -2.73 5.33 31.77
N THR A 706 -3.80 5.44 32.53
CA THR A 706 -4.01 4.64 33.73
C THR A 706 -3.99 3.14 33.39
N ALA A 707 -3.36 2.33 34.25
CA ALA A 707 -3.21 0.87 34.08
C ALA A 707 -2.51 0.43 32.77
N ALA A 708 -1.74 1.32 32.14
CA ALA A 708 -0.78 0.99 31.08
C ALA A 708 0.63 0.81 31.66
N ASP A 709 1.68 1.13 30.88
CA ASP A 709 3.07 1.09 31.33
C ASP A 709 3.23 1.78 32.70
N PRO A 710 3.61 1.04 33.77
CA PRO A 710 3.75 1.63 35.09
C PRO A 710 4.98 2.54 35.18
N GLY A 711 5.91 2.50 34.23
CA GLY A 711 7.21 3.14 34.36
C GLY A 711 8.07 2.55 35.47
N VAL A 712 9.32 2.99 35.49
CA VAL A 712 10.30 2.68 36.54
C VAL A 712 9.92 3.43 37.79
N HIS A 713 9.73 2.71 38.90
CA HIS A 713 9.41 3.26 40.21
C HIS A 713 10.34 2.73 41.32
N VAL A 714 11.29 1.87 40.95
CA VAL A 714 12.34 1.30 41.81
C VAL A 714 13.57 1.01 40.93
N LEU A 715 14.77 1.06 41.51
CA LEU A 715 16.03 0.69 40.85
C LEU A 715 16.58 -0.61 41.44
N ASP A 716 17.36 -1.32 40.64
CA ASP A 716 18.12 -2.47 41.13
C ASP A 716 19.18 -2.02 42.16
N ALA A 717 19.51 -2.93 43.08
CA ALA A 717 20.59 -2.74 44.04
C ALA A 717 21.94 -2.58 43.31
N GLN A 718 22.88 -1.87 43.96
CA GLN A 718 24.25 -1.72 43.46
C GLN A 718 25.06 -3.01 43.56
#